data_AF-A0A7Z9KY69-F1
#
_entry.id   AF-A0A7Z9KY69-F1
#
_cell.length_a   1.000
_cell.length_b   1.000
_cell.length_c   1.000
_cell.angle_alpha   90.00
_cell.angle_beta   90.00
_cell.angle_gamma   90.00
#
_symmetry.space_group_name_H-M   'P 1'
#
loop_
_entity.id
_entity.type
_entity.pdbx_description
1 polymer ?
#
loop_
_entity_poly.entity_id
_entity_poly.type
_entity_poly.pdbx_seq_one_letter_code
_entity_poly.pdbx_strand_id
1 'polypeptide(L)'
;MRFKVLILILFLALSCAGEQDNPWGNNTPDAGYEISASEDTKEAPDSSPTDTKDVDHTTDTKPNPSDIKAPEDSGKPIITGALVINEIMFNPKASSDDTGEWIEIYNGTSTDVDLKGWTIKDKFSNTHTIGTTVEIKSSGYAVLGRSDDPTNNGGYTANYVYDNFKLTNTGDTVILVDPSGTTIDEVSYKVDGVWPASQSGTSIELKSPELDNLLGASWALAVATFGDGDKGTPGGPNGEAEPAYSVDTTVTDWQSSELKATLHFSPNDGMEAHVLKTIAAAKSHVRLAFFNIRLPGIKNTLVQLIQKGVDVEVILDADQQAQEYNTMGEDMIAANIPMILVENKKAKDSTMHNKFTVIDKTLVMTGSANYSSTALNKSDEDLLTLENTDIAQRYLAEYLELVEEEYQKSPPYDDATKVKAWMGPEDNLDKKLVALIDNAQKTVLVAQFQFNHTGLGKALIEAKNRGVTVVVILDTKQSAEEVADESLIDAGISVIYAENKKGNYTEMHSKFMVVDHAVTAVGSFNWSSLAAYHNDENIVIIEDAGMAARAEGKIANLIDTYDGGKAAALGLTTGKQKVTFSVKNLTLDDGATLSLKSIGGPFTEGVAFTGTTATVDVEAGTRIEYRYSVTGDAGTMNENGANHHFTVPYSPGPFTVSDIFRP
;
A
#
# COMPACT_ATOMS: atom_id res chain seq x y z
N MET A 1 11.27 29.15 44.04
CA MET A 1 11.50 28.88 45.48
C MET A 1 10.54 27.78 45.90
N ARG A 2 11.03 26.59 46.30
CA ARG A 2 10.25 25.38 46.71
C ARG A 2 9.47 24.71 45.56
N PHE A 3 9.37 23.37 45.43
CA PHE A 3 10.08 22.26 46.11
C PHE A 3 10.19 21.04 45.16
N LYS A 4 11.19 20.15 45.38
CA LYS A 4 11.38 18.89 44.64
C LYS A 4 10.47 17.76 45.17
N VAL A 5 10.12 16.79 44.32
CA VAL A 5 10.16 15.34 44.64
C VAL A 5 10.73 14.58 43.43
N LEU A 6 11.34 13.42 43.68
CA LEU A 6 12.17 12.59 42.79
C LEU A 6 11.74 11.11 42.98
N ILE A 7 12.34 10.17 42.22
CA ILE A 7 12.41 8.68 42.45
C ILE A 7 11.23 7.88 41.85
N LEU A 8 11.39 6.67 41.29
CA LEU A 8 12.50 5.92 40.63
C LEU A 8 11.90 4.60 40.10
N ILE A 9 12.45 4.04 39.02
CA ILE A 9 12.09 2.71 38.47
C ILE A 9 12.63 1.57 39.35
N LEU A 10 11.90 0.45 39.49
CA LEU A 10 12.54 -0.87 39.64
C LEU A 10 11.64 -2.03 39.18
N PHE A 11 12.24 -3.03 38.51
CA PHE A 11 11.63 -4.32 38.11
C PHE A 11 11.77 -5.37 39.22
N LEU A 12 10.84 -6.35 39.28
CA LEU A 12 11.14 -7.77 39.56
C LEU A 12 9.92 -8.67 39.33
N ALA A 13 10.15 -9.92 38.94
CA ALA A 13 9.13 -10.95 38.73
C ALA A 13 9.39 -12.16 39.65
N LEU A 14 8.35 -12.91 40.05
CA LEU A 14 8.35 -14.39 40.08
C LEU A 14 6.96 -15.01 40.34
N SER A 15 6.81 -16.22 39.80
CA SER A 15 5.66 -17.14 39.67
C SER A 15 4.92 -17.65 40.94
N CYS A 16 3.66 -18.10 40.79
CA CYS A 16 3.22 -19.53 40.85
C CYS A 16 1.76 -19.81 41.37
N ALA A 17 0.98 -20.50 40.51
CA ALA A 17 0.16 -21.71 40.74
C ALA A 17 -1.25 -21.72 41.41
N GLY A 18 -2.12 -22.60 40.85
CA GLY A 18 -3.48 -23.01 41.30
C GLY A 18 -4.57 -22.70 40.23
N GLU A 19 -5.03 -23.61 39.35
CA GLU A 19 -6.04 -24.70 39.56
C GLU A 19 -7.34 -24.19 40.23
N GLN A 20 -8.59 -24.46 39.84
CA GLN A 20 -9.28 -25.38 38.89
C GLN A 20 -10.75 -24.84 38.71
N ASP A 21 -11.66 -25.22 37.78
CA ASP A 21 -11.70 -26.10 36.58
C ASP A 21 -12.87 -25.65 35.62
N ASN A 22 -13.28 -26.49 34.67
CA ASN A 22 -14.36 -26.39 33.65
C ASN A 22 -15.68 -27.08 34.17
N PRO A 23 -16.82 -27.29 33.44
CA PRO A 23 -17.29 -26.76 32.14
C PRO A 23 -18.83 -26.52 31.96
N TRP A 24 -19.26 -26.19 30.71
CA TRP A 24 -20.57 -26.41 30.00
C TRP A 24 -21.96 -26.18 30.68
N GLY A 25 -22.90 -25.55 29.97
CA GLY A 25 -24.33 -25.59 30.34
C GLY A 25 -25.33 -24.76 29.52
N ASN A 26 -25.67 -25.20 28.30
CA ASN A 26 -26.74 -24.65 27.43
C ASN A 26 -28.11 -24.41 28.13
N ASN A 27 -28.85 -23.35 27.74
CA ASN A 27 -30.00 -23.45 26.81
C ASN A 27 -30.86 -22.17 26.74
N THR A 28 -31.45 -21.94 25.57
CA THR A 28 -32.56 -21.04 25.25
C THR A 28 -33.92 -21.74 25.61
N PRO A 29 -35.15 -21.29 25.23
CA PRO A 29 -35.55 -20.09 24.47
C PRO A 29 -36.84 -19.36 24.95
N ASP A 30 -37.20 -18.32 24.17
CA ASP A 30 -38.55 -18.04 23.61
C ASP A 30 -39.63 -17.19 24.30
N ALA A 31 -40.51 -16.69 23.42
CA ALA A 31 -41.75 -15.94 23.58
C ALA A 31 -41.67 -14.53 24.19
N GLY A 32 -42.28 -13.47 23.63
CA GLY A 32 -43.17 -13.36 22.46
C GLY A 32 -44.52 -12.72 22.81
N TYR A 33 -45.22 -12.18 21.79
CA TYR A 33 -46.62 -11.68 21.84
C TYR A 33 -46.90 -10.33 22.58
N GLU A 34 -47.80 -9.43 22.14
CA GLU A 34 -48.37 -9.16 20.79
C GLU A 34 -49.29 -7.88 20.75
N ILE A 35 -49.50 -7.34 19.53
CA ILE A 35 -50.55 -6.45 18.95
C ILE A 35 -51.26 -5.30 19.72
N SER A 36 -51.44 -4.20 18.97
CA SER A 36 -52.65 -3.33 18.79
C SER A 36 -52.62 -1.93 19.44
N ALA A 37 -52.90 -0.77 18.82
CA ALA A 37 -53.35 -0.26 17.49
C ALA A 37 -54.67 0.53 17.56
N SER A 38 -54.63 1.86 17.30
CA SER A 38 -55.74 2.64 16.70
C SER A 38 -55.37 4.12 16.41
N GLU A 39 -55.39 4.48 15.12
CA GLU A 39 -55.82 5.71 14.42
C GLU A 39 -55.90 7.14 15.05
N ASP A 40 -55.34 8.10 14.29
CA ASP A 40 -55.77 9.48 13.93
C ASP A 40 -56.41 10.47 14.93
N THR A 41 -55.87 11.71 14.96
CA THR A 41 -56.52 12.92 14.36
C THR A 41 -55.63 14.19 14.43
N LYS A 42 -55.95 15.22 13.63
CA LYS A 42 -55.25 16.52 13.51
C LYS A 42 -55.69 17.55 14.57
N GLU A 43 -54.78 18.45 14.98
CA GLU A 43 -54.81 19.92 14.74
C GLU A 43 -53.80 20.67 15.65
N ALA A 44 -53.37 21.87 15.23
CA ALA A 44 -52.57 22.81 16.03
C ALA A 44 -53.48 23.92 16.61
N PRO A 45 -53.10 24.59 17.73
CA PRO A 45 -52.49 25.92 17.56
C PRO A 45 -51.48 26.37 18.66
N ASP A 46 -51.07 27.63 18.52
CA ASP A 46 -50.03 28.45 19.16
C ASP A 46 -50.19 28.83 20.67
N SER A 47 -49.10 29.38 21.24
CA SER A 47 -48.96 30.25 22.43
C SER A 47 -48.59 29.69 23.84
N SER A 48 -47.27 29.68 24.13
CA SER A 48 -46.49 30.22 25.29
C SER A 48 -47.09 30.41 26.71
N PRO A 49 -46.25 30.56 27.78
CA PRO A 49 -44.98 29.88 28.13
C PRO A 49 -44.82 29.54 29.66
N THR A 50 -44.05 28.50 30.04
CA THR A 50 -43.39 28.42 31.39
C THR A 50 -42.18 27.46 31.43
N ASP A 51 -40.98 28.05 31.43
CA ASP A 51 -39.79 27.75 32.26
C ASP A 51 -39.53 26.33 32.83
N THR A 52 -38.56 25.58 32.25
CA THR A 52 -37.26 25.18 32.86
C THR A 52 -36.65 23.92 32.22
N LYS A 53 -35.37 23.99 31.79
CA LYS A 53 -34.50 22.92 31.24
C LYS A 53 -34.91 22.38 29.84
N ASP A 54 -34.06 22.33 28.82
CA ASP A 54 -32.64 21.98 28.80
C ASP A 54 -31.77 22.88 27.89
N VAL A 55 -30.48 22.56 27.80
CA VAL A 55 -29.41 23.44 27.29
C VAL A 55 -29.39 23.58 25.76
N ASP A 56 -29.13 24.81 25.31
CA ASP A 56 -29.19 25.29 23.93
C ASP A 56 -28.05 24.78 23.03
N HIS A 57 -28.33 24.72 21.73
CA HIS A 57 -27.31 24.66 20.68
C HIS A 57 -26.47 25.94 20.72
N THR A 58 -25.14 25.82 20.69
CA THR A 58 -24.29 26.91 20.19
C THR A 58 -23.52 26.45 18.97
N THR A 59 -23.47 27.34 17.98
CA THR A 59 -22.78 27.19 16.70
C THR A 59 -21.30 26.91 16.90
N ASP A 60 -20.80 25.79 16.35
CA ASP A 60 -19.36 25.55 16.29
C ASP A 60 -18.74 26.36 15.15
N THR A 61 -18.19 27.52 15.49
CA THR A 61 -17.35 28.29 14.57
C THR A 61 -15.96 27.67 14.52
N LYS A 62 -15.64 27.01 13.39
CA LYS A 62 -14.30 26.50 13.06
C LYS A 62 -13.21 27.46 13.56
N PRO A 63 -12.29 27.03 14.43
CA PRO A 63 -11.23 27.90 14.93
C PRO A 63 -10.36 28.40 13.78
N ASN A 64 -9.90 29.65 13.91
CA ASN A 64 -9.01 30.25 12.93
C ASN A 64 -7.62 29.58 13.05
N PRO A 65 -6.96 29.13 11.95
CA PRO A 65 -5.71 28.37 12.03
C PRO A 65 -4.51 29.09 12.67
N SER A 66 -4.65 30.36 13.04
CA SER A 66 -3.58 31.21 13.58
C SER A 66 -3.41 31.15 15.10
N ASP A 67 -4.31 30.48 15.84
CA ASP A 67 -4.33 30.53 17.32
C ASP A 67 -3.94 29.22 18.03
N ILE A 68 -3.58 28.16 17.28
CA ILE A 68 -2.97 26.96 17.86
C ILE A 68 -1.46 27.17 17.92
N LYS A 69 -0.92 27.33 19.14
CA LYS A 69 0.52 27.21 19.36
C LYS A 69 0.95 25.77 19.07
N ALA A 70 1.91 25.62 18.16
CA ALA A 70 2.59 24.35 17.91
C ALA A 70 3.18 23.77 19.22
N PRO A 71 3.37 22.43 19.30
CA PRO A 71 4.11 21.80 20.38
C PRO A 71 5.48 22.47 20.58
N GLU A 72 5.99 22.47 21.82
CA GLU A 72 7.32 23.02 22.10
C GLU A 72 8.39 22.14 21.45
N ASP A 73 8.95 22.68 20.35
CA ASP A 73 10.13 22.24 19.61
C ASP A 73 11.21 21.59 20.50
N SER A 74 11.59 20.34 20.17
CA SER A 74 12.72 19.65 20.83
C SER A 74 14.11 20.13 20.37
N GLY A 75 14.16 21.21 19.59
CA GLY A 75 15.22 22.21 19.72
C GLY A 75 16.40 22.09 18.76
N LYS A 76 16.18 21.59 17.55
CA LYS A 76 17.12 21.80 16.43
C LYS A 76 16.30 22.10 15.16
N PRO A 77 16.40 23.31 14.58
CA PRO A 77 15.73 23.63 13.32
C PRO A 77 16.23 22.73 12.19
N ILE A 78 15.39 22.49 11.18
CA ILE A 78 15.86 22.08 9.86
C ILE A 78 16.84 23.18 9.40
N ILE A 79 18.11 22.83 9.21
CA ILE A 79 19.20 23.78 8.93
C ILE A 79 19.20 24.19 7.45
N THR A 80 18.05 24.69 6.96
CA THR A 80 17.95 25.34 5.66
C THR A 80 18.73 26.66 5.70
N GLY A 81 19.98 26.61 5.24
CA GLY A 81 20.85 27.78 5.10
C GLY A 81 22.04 27.88 6.07
N ALA A 82 22.63 26.77 6.53
CA ALA A 82 23.95 26.80 7.18
C ALA A 82 24.91 25.72 6.63
N LEU A 83 25.99 25.43 7.38
CA LEU A 83 26.91 24.34 7.06
C LEU A 83 26.33 23.00 7.54
N VAL A 84 26.44 21.97 6.70
CA VAL A 84 25.88 20.63 6.94
C VAL A 84 26.97 19.58 6.81
N ILE A 85 27.04 18.64 7.75
CA ILE A 85 27.86 17.43 7.64
C ILE A 85 27.17 16.52 6.60
N ASN A 86 27.79 16.38 5.43
CA ASN A 86 27.14 15.94 4.19
C ASN A 86 27.49 14.50 3.79
N GLU A 87 28.73 14.08 4.05
CA GLU A 87 29.23 12.73 3.73
C GLU A 87 30.31 12.31 4.75
N ILE A 88 30.36 11.03 5.13
CA ILE A 88 31.30 10.50 6.13
C ILE A 88 31.90 9.16 5.66
N MET A 89 33.22 9.13 5.48
CA MET A 89 33.99 7.89 5.32
C MET A 89 34.61 7.49 6.67
N PHE A 90 33.94 6.56 7.37
CA PHE A 90 34.35 6.04 8.69
C PHE A 90 34.97 4.63 8.63
N ASN A 91 35.02 3.99 7.45
CA ASN A 91 35.48 2.60 7.25
C ASN A 91 36.11 2.43 5.85
N PRO A 92 37.26 3.05 5.57
CA PRO A 92 37.96 2.87 4.30
C PRO A 92 38.40 1.41 4.09
N LYS A 93 38.68 1.04 2.84
CA LYS A 93 39.19 -0.30 2.47
C LYS A 93 40.38 -0.22 1.52
N ALA A 94 40.43 0.80 0.66
CA ALA A 94 41.59 1.11 -0.16
C ALA A 94 42.77 1.63 0.67
N SER A 95 42.50 2.16 1.87
CA SER A 95 43.46 2.70 2.82
C SER A 95 43.12 2.30 4.26
N SER A 96 43.99 2.63 5.22
CA SER A 96 43.75 2.39 6.65
C SER A 96 43.00 3.55 7.31
N ASP A 97 42.19 3.29 8.33
CA ASP A 97 41.45 4.28 9.14
C ASP A 97 42.33 5.49 9.55
N ASP A 98 43.61 5.27 9.87
CA ASP A 98 44.55 6.34 10.25
C ASP A 98 44.86 7.37 9.15
N THR A 99 44.55 7.10 7.88
CA THR A 99 44.79 7.96 6.70
C THR A 99 43.57 8.11 5.78
N GLY A 100 42.67 7.12 5.76
CA GLY A 100 41.54 7.02 4.84
C GLY A 100 40.22 7.60 5.32
N GLU A 101 40.08 7.90 6.61
CA GLU A 101 38.87 8.56 7.13
C GLU A 101 38.80 10.03 6.67
N TRP A 102 37.56 10.48 6.41
CA TRP A 102 37.25 11.87 6.12
C TRP A 102 35.78 12.21 6.40
N ILE A 103 35.52 13.51 6.55
CA ILE A 103 34.22 14.13 6.79
C ILE A 103 34.07 15.25 5.76
N GLU A 104 32.94 15.30 5.06
CA GLU A 104 32.62 16.40 4.16
C GLU A 104 31.61 17.37 4.78
N ILE A 105 31.86 18.66 4.58
CA ILE A 105 30.97 19.76 4.94
C ILE A 105 30.44 20.45 3.68
N TYR A 106 29.12 20.53 3.53
CA TYR A 106 28.43 21.34 2.51
C TYR A 106 28.10 22.74 3.05
N ASN A 107 28.15 23.76 2.20
CA ASN A 107 27.76 25.13 2.52
C ASN A 107 26.43 25.53 1.87
N GLY A 108 25.32 25.33 2.59
CA GLY A 108 23.99 25.76 2.17
C GLY A 108 23.72 27.28 2.31
N THR A 109 24.70 28.09 2.75
CA THR A 109 24.51 29.54 2.82
C THR A 109 24.64 30.20 1.45
N SER A 110 24.05 31.38 1.27
CA SER A 110 24.18 32.20 0.05
C SER A 110 25.50 32.97 -0.08
N THR A 111 26.51 32.62 0.74
CA THR A 111 27.81 33.30 0.85
C THR A 111 28.95 32.30 1.01
N ASP A 112 30.16 32.72 0.69
CA ASP A 112 31.36 31.92 0.96
C ASP A 112 31.66 31.91 2.47
N VAL A 113 32.09 30.76 3.01
CA VAL A 113 32.38 30.57 4.44
C VAL A 113 33.81 30.02 4.62
N ASP A 114 34.61 30.65 5.49
CA ASP A 114 35.92 30.12 5.90
C ASP A 114 35.78 29.33 7.21
N LEU A 115 36.18 28.05 7.22
CA LEU A 115 36.18 27.20 8.42
C LEU A 115 37.33 27.51 9.39
N LYS A 116 38.19 28.50 9.13
CA LYS A 116 39.28 28.85 10.05
C LYS A 116 38.78 29.17 11.46
N GLY A 117 39.29 28.44 12.45
CA GLY A 117 38.93 28.56 13.86
C GLY A 117 37.69 27.74 14.27
N TRP A 118 37.02 27.08 13.33
CA TRP A 118 35.95 26.13 13.62
C TRP A 118 36.53 24.83 14.19
N THR A 119 35.70 24.04 14.86
CA THR A 119 36.12 22.79 15.52
C THR A 119 35.22 21.64 15.11
N ILE A 120 35.82 20.52 14.70
CA ILE A 120 35.17 19.22 14.64
C ILE A 120 35.47 18.44 15.93
N LYS A 121 34.47 17.81 16.55
CA LYS A 121 34.63 17.05 17.79
C LYS A 121 33.59 15.93 17.91
N ASP A 122 33.81 15.03 18.87
CA ASP A 122 32.86 13.98 19.23
C ASP A 122 32.11 14.31 20.54
N LYS A 123 31.38 13.33 21.08
CA LYS A 123 30.75 13.40 22.42
C LYS A 123 31.72 13.09 23.57
N PHE A 124 32.99 12.80 23.28
CA PHE A 124 33.99 12.35 24.23
C PHE A 124 35.21 13.29 24.28
N SER A 125 36.36 12.86 23.73
CA SER A 125 37.63 13.58 23.83
C SER A 125 38.28 13.88 22.47
N ASN A 126 37.72 13.38 21.37
CA ASN A 126 38.28 13.61 20.05
C ASN A 126 37.87 15.02 19.59
N THR A 127 38.85 15.87 19.27
CA THR A 127 38.58 17.26 18.89
C THR A 127 39.73 17.82 18.05
N HIS A 128 39.37 18.60 17.03
CA HIS A 128 40.33 19.28 16.17
C HIS A 128 39.81 20.66 15.76
N THR A 129 40.60 21.71 16.02
CA THR A 129 40.30 23.08 15.59
C THR A 129 41.06 23.42 14.31
N ILE A 130 40.33 23.82 13.28
CA ILE A 130 40.86 24.11 11.94
C ILE A 130 41.75 25.36 12.00
N GLY A 131 43.06 25.19 11.88
CA GLY A 131 44.05 26.26 12.12
C GLY A 131 44.26 27.22 10.94
N THR A 132 43.92 26.80 9.73
CA THR A 132 44.15 27.53 8.46
C THR A 132 42.85 27.83 7.73
N THR A 133 42.91 28.67 6.71
CA THR A 133 41.74 28.98 5.88
C THR A 133 41.31 27.77 5.05
N VAL A 134 40.01 27.48 5.09
CA VAL A 134 39.32 26.48 4.29
C VAL A 134 38.05 27.16 3.78
N GLU A 135 38.16 27.80 2.63
CA GLU A 135 37.06 28.57 2.04
C GLU A 135 36.12 27.63 1.27
N ILE A 136 34.90 27.48 1.76
CA ILE A 136 33.81 26.79 1.08
C ILE A 136 32.96 27.82 0.37
N LYS A 137 32.85 27.70 -0.96
CA LYS A 137 31.97 28.58 -1.76
C LYS A 137 30.50 28.34 -1.40
N SER A 138 29.63 29.33 -1.65
CA SER A 138 28.17 29.13 -1.58
C SER A 138 27.77 27.92 -2.44
N SER A 139 26.98 27.01 -1.89
CA SER A 139 26.64 25.68 -2.46
C SER A 139 27.85 24.81 -2.84
N GLY A 140 29.00 25.02 -2.17
CA GLY A 140 30.22 24.23 -2.31
C GLY A 140 30.43 23.23 -1.18
N TYR A 141 31.48 22.41 -1.34
CA TYR A 141 31.84 21.30 -0.45
C TYR A 141 33.29 21.46 0.02
N ALA A 142 33.61 20.94 1.21
CA ALA A 142 34.99 20.75 1.65
C ALA A 142 35.20 19.44 2.41
N VAL A 143 36.19 18.68 1.97
CA VAL A 143 36.62 17.41 2.57
C VAL A 143 37.68 17.69 3.62
N LEU A 144 37.35 17.41 4.87
CA LEU A 144 38.28 17.37 5.99
C LEU A 144 38.75 15.92 6.11
N GLY A 145 40.04 15.64 6.00
CA GLY A 145 40.57 14.27 5.95
C GLY A 145 41.71 13.99 6.91
N ARG A 146 42.03 12.70 7.09
CA ARG A 146 43.18 12.23 7.86
C ARG A 146 44.53 12.39 7.17
N SER A 147 44.56 12.55 5.84
CA SER A 147 45.79 12.64 5.04
C SER A 147 45.51 13.33 3.69
N ASP A 148 46.44 14.19 3.26
CA ASP A 148 46.45 14.83 1.93
C ASP A 148 47.37 14.12 0.92
N ASP A 149 48.01 13.01 1.30
CA ASP A 149 48.81 12.18 0.39
C ASP A 149 47.91 11.16 -0.35
N PRO A 150 47.64 11.36 -1.65
CA PRO A 150 46.75 10.50 -2.42
C PRO A 150 47.26 9.07 -2.56
N THR A 151 48.54 8.80 -2.26
CA THR A 151 49.12 7.44 -2.34
C THR A 151 48.85 6.59 -1.10
N ASN A 152 48.30 7.18 -0.03
CA ASN A 152 48.04 6.49 1.24
C ASN A 152 46.64 6.74 1.83
N ASN A 153 45.91 7.75 1.32
CA ASN A 153 44.57 8.10 1.80
C ASN A 153 43.44 7.38 1.03
N GLY A 154 43.75 6.64 -0.04
CA GLY A 154 42.77 5.97 -0.91
C GLY A 154 42.36 6.80 -2.13
N GLY A 155 43.04 7.92 -2.40
CA GLY A 155 42.92 8.72 -3.61
C GLY A 155 41.89 9.86 -3.56
N TYR A 156 41.42 10.26 -2.37
CA TYR A 156 40.58 11.47 -2.23
C TYR A 156 41.43 12.74 -2.13
N THR A 157 40.84 13.89 -2.45
CA THR A 157 41.48 15.21 -2.28
C THR A 157 41.00 15.84 -0.98
N ALA A 158 41.89 16.00 0.00
CA ALA A 158 41.59 16.74 1.22
C ALA A 158 41.69 18.27 0.97
N ASN A 159 40.68 19.04 1.39
CA ASN A 159 40.80 20.49 1.51
C ASN A 159 41.57 20.89 2.77
N TYR A 160 41.58 20.02 3.79
CA TYR A 160 42.27 20.23 5.06
C TYR A 160 42.58 18.89 5.73
N VAL A 161 43.73 18.80 6.41
CA VAL A 161 44.14 17.61 7.17
C VAL A 161 43.88 17.83 8.66
N TYR A 162 43.03 17.00 9.26
CA TYR A 162 42.80 16.98 10.70
C TYR A 162 43.66 15.93 11.41
N ASP A 163 43.97 16.20 12.68
CA ASP A 163 44.63 15.29 13.60
C ASP A 163 43.80 15.13 14.89
N ASN A 164 44.18 14.19 15.78
CA ASN A 164 43.54 13.97 17.09
C ASN A 164 42.01 13.71 17.07
N PHE A 165 41.45 13.53 15.88
CA PHE A 165 40.11 13.06 15.62
C PHE A 165 40.19 11.71 14.88
N LYS A 166 39.28 10.79 15.24
CA LYS A 166 39.14 9.45 14.66
C LYS A 166 37.66 9.11 14.67
N LEU A 167 37.19 8.47 13.62
CA LEU A 167 35.85 7.89 13.54
C LEU A 167 35.87 6.46 14.09
N THR A 168 34.71 5.83 14.21
CA THR A 168 34.63 4.38 14.46
C THR A 168 33.82 3.64 13.40
N ASN A 169 34.30 2.45 13.04
CA ASN A 169 33.66 1.53 12.09
C ASN A 169 32.24 1.08 12.51
N THR A 170 31.88 1.26 13.79
CA THR A 170 30.63 0.80 14.42
C THR A 170 29.61 1.89 14.70
N GLY A 171 30.02 3.16 14.76
CA GLY A 171 29.16 4.30 15.04
C GLY A 171 29.83 5.33 15.95
N ASP A 172 29.66 6.61 15.65
CA ASP A 172 30.29 7.72 16.40
C ASP A 172 29.46 9.01 16.23
N THR A 173 29.87 10.10 16.90
CA THR A 173 29.27 11.43 16.70
C THR A 173 30.30 12.40 16.11
N VAL A 174 29.90 13.11 15.04
CA VAL A 174 30.63 14.26 14.50
C VAL A 174 29.83 15.52 14.83
N ILE A 175 30.47 16.50 15.48
CA ILE A 175 29.87 17.78 15.87
C ILE A 175 30.70 18.91 15.28
N LEU A 176 30.08 19.76 14.46
CA LEU A 176 30.66 20.98 13.90
C LEU A 176 30.34 22.17 14.80
N VAL A 177 31.37 22.86 15.29
CA VAL A 177 31.28 23.98 16.23
C VAL A 177 31.95 25.22 15.66
N ASP A 178 31.27 26.37 15.74
CA ASP A 178 31.81 27.65 15.28
C ASP A 178 32.89 28.22 16.24
N PRO A 179 33.60 29.30 15.86
CA PRO A 179 34.58 29.95 16.73
C PRO A 179 33.99 30.61 18.01
N SER A 180 32.66 30.73 18.13
CA SER A 180 31.99 31.24 19.34
C SER A 180 31.66 30.15 20.35
N GLY A 181 31.74 28.88 19.95
CA GLY A 181 31.41 27.70 20.75
C GLY A 181 30.00 27.16 20.53
N THR A 182 29.27 27.67 19.53
CA THR A 182 27.94 27.22 19.13
C THR A 182 28.06 25.97 18.25
N THR A 183 27.36 24.89 18.60
CA THR A 183 27.15 23.77 17.66
C THR A 183 26.32 24.25 16.49
N ILE A 184 26.90 24.17 15.29
CA ILE A 184 26.21 24.48 14.03
C ILE A 184 25.56 23.20 13.49
N ASP A 185 26.27 22.08 13.58
CA ASP A 185 25.72 20.80 13.16
C ASP A 185 26.24 19.60 13.99
N GLU A 186 25.49 18.50 13.99
CA GLU A 186 25.78 17.27 14.71
C GLU A 186 25.15 16.06 14.00
N VAL A 187 25.94 15.00 13.82
CA VAL A 187 25.55 13.72 13.21
C VAL A 187 26.00 12.57 14.11
N SER A 188 25.11 11.63 14.45
CA SER A 188 25.39 10.48 15.34
C SER A 188 25.29 9.12 14.62
N TYR A 189 26.09 8.94 13.57
CA TYR A 189 25.93 7.80 12.66
C TYR A 189 26.00 6.45 13.38
N LYS A 190 25.00 5.58 13.14
CA LYS A 190 24.88 4.21 13.67
C LYS A 190 24.80 4.09 15.21
N VAL A 191 24.59 5.19 15.93
CA VAL A 191 24.41 5.17 17.41
C VAL A 191 22.93 5.22 17.81
N ASP A 192 22.11 5.88 17.00
CA ASP A 192 20.65 6.00 17.08
C ASP A 192 20.03 5.66 15.71
N GLY A 193 18.74 5.97 15.46
CA GLY A 193 18.15 5.93 14.12
C GLY A 193 18.11 4.57 13.39
N VAL A 194 17.85 4.63 12.08
CA VAL A 194 18.03 3.53 11.12
C VAL A 194 19.04 4.01 10.09
N TRP A 195 20.30 3.63 10.28
CA TRP A 195 21.41 4.05 9.43
C TRP A 195 21.74 3.00 8.37
N PRO A 196 22.33 3.40 7.23
CA PRO A 196 22.85 2.46 6.25
C PRO A 196 23.86 1.49 6.87
N ALA A 197 23.74 0.20 6.55
CA ALA A 197 24.55 -0.85 7.14
C ALA A 197 26.04 -0.67 6.86
N SER A 198 26.92 -0.93 7.83
CA SER A 198 28.36 -0.67 7.70
C SER A 198 29.01 -1.56 6.62
N GLN A 199 29.47 -0.93 5.53
CA GLN A 199 30.21 -1.58 4.45
C GLN A 199 31.62 -0.99 4.36
N SER A 200 32.65 -1.85 4.39
CA SER A 200 34.04 -1.43 4.29
C SER A 200 34.37 -0.99 2.87
N GLY A 201 34.96 0.20 2.73
CA GLY A 201 35.22 0.89 1.48
C GLY A 201 34.00 1.63 0.93
N THR A 202 33.11 2.12 1.79
CA THR A 202 31.89 2.84 1.38
C THR A 202 31.50 3.84 2.46
N SER A 203 31.47 5.13 2.10
CA SER A 203 30.95 6.21 2.92
C SER A 203 29.44 6.10 3.10
N ILE A 204 28.93 6.83 4.08
CA ILE A 204 27.52 7.23 4.12
C ILE A 204 27.39 8.66 3.60
N GLU A 205 26.41 8.87 2.72
CA GLU A 205 26.12 10.16 2.10
C GLU A 205 24.68 10.58 2.44
N LEU A 206 24.44 11.87 2.69
CA LEU A 206 23.11 12.42 2.93
C LEU A 206 22.37 12.53 1.58
N LYS A 207 21.15 11.99 1.47
CA LYS A 207 20.38 11.91 0.21
C LYS A 207 20.12 13.29 -0.41
N SER A 208 19.96 14.33 0.42
CA SER A 208 19.96 15.74 -0.01
C SER A 208 20.44 16.62 1.17
N PRO A 209 21.22 17.69 0.93
CA PRO A 209 21.70 18.60 1.97
C PRO A 209 20.61 19.32 2.79
N GLU A 210 19.36 19.29 2.33
CA GLU A 210 18.20 19.92 2.94
C GLU A 210 17.48 19.02 3.94
N LEU A 211 17.79 17.71 3.96
CA LEU A 211 17.17 16.72 4.85
C LEU A 211 17.71 16.82 6.28
N ASP A 212 16.91 16.39 7.26
CA ASP A 212 17.35 16.27 8.65
C ASP A 212 18.40 15.16 8.77
N ASN A 213 19.66 15.55 8.98
CA ASN A 213 20.80 14.66 9.07
C ASN A 213 20.93 13.94 10.43
N LEU A 214 20.07 14.26 11.42
CA LEU A 214 19.89 13.47 12.63
C LEU A 214 19.15 12.15 12.35
N LEU A 215 18.36 12.09 11.29
CA LEU A 215 17.62 10.89 10.90
C LEU A 215 18.50 10.01 10.01
N GLY A 216 18.89 8.83 10.49
CA GLY A 216 19.65 7.87 9.67
C GLY A 216 18.97 7.49 8.34
N ALA A 217 17.64 7.63 8.26
CA ALA A 217 16.85 7.41 7.05
C ALA A 217 17.10 8.45 5.93
N SER A 218 17.63 9.62 6.29
CA SER A 218 18.09 10.67 5.35
C SER A 218 19.42 10.29 4.70
N TRP A 219 20.11 9.26 5.18
CA TRP A 219 21.41 8.82 4.69
C TRP A 219 21.31 7.56 3.83
N ALA A 220 22.29 7.36 2.96
CA ALA A 220 22.44 6.19 2.12
C ALA A 220 23.91 5.70 2.10
N LEU A 221 24.17 4.55 1.47
CA LEU A 221 25.53 4.12 1.15
C LEU A 221 25.94 4.70 -0.20
N ALA A 222 27.14 5.28 -0.27
CA ALA A 222 27.62 5.84 -1.51
C ALA A 222 27.78 4.79 -2.62
N VAL A 223 27.38 5.18 -3.84
CA VAL A 223 27.43 4.30 -5.02
C VAL A 223 28.62 4.60 -5.94
N ALA A 224 28.99 5.87 -6.06
CA ALA A 224 30.09 6.34 -6.90
C ALA A 224 31.44 5.83 -6.38
N THR A 225 32.33 5.39 -7.28
CA THR A 225 33.69 4.96 -6.93
C THR A 225 34.65 6.13 -7.06
N PHE A 226 35.48 6.39 -6.04
CA PHE A 226 36.57 7.36 -6.07
C PHE A 226 37.94 6.71 -5.90
N GLY A 227 38.99 7.44 -6.29
CA GLY A 227 40.39 7.11 -6.00
C GLY A 227 40.78 5.66 -6.33
N ASP A 228 41.26 4.95 -5.33
CA ASP A 228 41.80 3.59 -5.43
C ASP A 228 40.73 2.47 -5.34
N GLY A 229 39.43 2.82 -5.33
CA GLY A 229 38.32 1.86 -5.45
C GLY A 229 37.34 1.80 -4.28
N ASP A 230 37.46 2.72 -3.31
CA ASP A 230 36.42 2.94 -2.31
C ASP A 230 35.26 3.76 -2.91
N LYS A 231 34.10 3.75 -2.24
CA LYS A 231 32.90 4.46 -2.68
C LYS A 231 32.61 5.70 -1.85
N GLY A 232 32.20 6.77 -2.52
CA GLY A 232 31.97 8.11 -2.00
C GLY A 232 32.12 9.20 -3.06
N THR A 233 31.76 10.43 -2.70
CA THR A 233 31.74 11.62 -3.58
C THR A 233 32.61 12.79 -3.09
N PRO A 234 33.81 12.56 -2.52
CA PRO A 234 34.58 13.59 -1.82
C PRO A 234 34.90 14.81 -2.70
N GLY A 235 34.36 15.97 -2.31
CA GLY A 235 34.54 17.28 -2.93
C GLY A 235 33.50 17.64 -3.98
N GLY A 236 32.40 16.89 -4.07
CA GLY A 236 31.33 17.08 -5.06
C GLY A 236 29.93 16.93 -4.45
N PRO A 237 28.87 17.12 -5.26
CA PRO A 237 27.54 16.71 -4.84
C PRO A 237 27.52 15.20 -4.57
N ASN A 238 26.79 14.81 -3.52
CA ASN A 238 26.53 13.41 -3.22
C ASN A 238 25.97 12.70 -4.45
N GLY A 239 26.23 11.40 -4.54
CA GLY A 239 25.65 10.61 -5.60
C GLY A 239 24.12 10.72 -5.58
N GLU A 240 23.49 10.43 -6.71
CA GLU A 240 22.19 9.78 -6.66
C GLU A 240 22.42 8.41 -5.99
N ALA A 241 22.47 8.44 -4.65
CA ALA A 241 22.37 7.28 -3.79
C ALA A 241 21.26 6.41 -4.34
N GLU A 242 21.56 5.14 -4.69
CA GLU A 242 20.67 4.19 -5.43
C GLU A 242 19.25 4.76 -5.48
N PRO A 243 18.81 5.42 -6.57
CA PRO A 243 17.44 5.92 -6.62
C PRO A 243 16.61 4.69 -6.30
N ALA A 244 15.85 4.75 -5.19
CA ALA A 244 15.56 3.55 -4.41
C ALA A 244 14.93 2.44 -5.27
N TYR A 245 14.30 2.88 -6.37
CA TYR A 245 14.04 2.10 -7.55
C TYR A 245 14.51 2.88 -8.78
N SER A 246 15.35 2.25 -9.62
CA SER A 246 15.30 2.55 -11.05
C SER A 246 14.09 1.81 -11.63
N VAL A 247 13.21 2.55 -12.31
CA VAL A 247 12.13 1.97 -13.10
C VAL A 247 12.74 1.39 -14.36
N ASP A 248 12.49 0.11 -14.65
CA ASP A 248 12.88 -0.46 -15.94
C ASP A 248 11.94 0.01 -17.05
N THR A 249 12.26 1.20 -17.58
CA THR A 249 11.57 1.82 -18.72
C THR A 249 11.84 1.12 -20.06
N THR A 250 12.71 0.10 -20.09
CA THR A 250 13.10 -0.60 -21.32
C THR A 250 12.20 -1.77 -21.69
N VAL A 251 11.28 -2.18 -20.79
CA VAL A 251 10.40 -3.31 -21.07
C VAL A 251 9.21 -2.90 -21.92
N THR A 252 9.26 -3.28 -23.19
CA THR A 252 8.27 -2.91 -24.22
C THR A 252 7.23 -3.97 -24.51
N ASP A 253 7.48 -5.24 -24.14
CA ASP A 253 6.66 -6.39 -24.53
C ASP A 253 6.43 -7.30 -23.30
N TRP A 254 5.20 -7.32 -22.79
CA TRP A 254 4.89 -7.90 -21.48
C TRP A 254 4.09 -9.20 -21.60
N GLN A 255 4.75 -10.34 -21.34
CA GLN A 255 4.14 -11.67 -21.49
C GLN A 255 4.31 -12.54 -20.23
N SER A 256 3.23 -12.72 -19.47
CA SER A 256 3.07 -13.87 -18.58
C SER A 256 1.73 -14.55 -18.87
N SER A 257 1.76 -15.89 -18.96
CA SER A 257 0.59 -16.72 -19.28
C SER A 257 -0.20 -17.19 -18.05
N GLU A 258 0.33 -16.96 -16.84
CA GLU A 258 -0.27 -17.40 -15.58
C GLU A 258 -0.60 -16.20 -14.67
N LEU A 259 -1.89 -16.02 -14.37
CA LEU A 259 -2.35 -15.02 -13.42
C LEU A 259 -2.03 -15.45 -11.99
N LYS A 260 -0.94 -14.92 -11.42
CA LYS A 260 -0.61 -15.04 -10.00
C LYS A 260 -1.27 -13.93 -9.18
N ALA A 261 -2.60 -13.93 -9.12
CA ALA A 261 -3.38 -12.95 -8.39
C ALA A 261 -4.37 -13.59 -7.43
N THR A 262 -4.59 -12.92 -6.28
CA THR A 262 -5.64 -13.27 -5.31
C THR A 262 -6.37 -12.01 -4.89
N LEU A 263 -7.71 -12.05 -4.88
CA LEU A 263 -8.56 -10.97 -4.41
C LEU A 263 -9.24 -11.39 -3.11
N HIS A 264 -8.95 -10.63 -2.06
CA HIS A 264 -9.44 -10.83 -0.71
C HIS A 264 -10.51 -9.78 -0.40
N PHE A 265 -11.48 -10.15 0.45
CA PHE A 265 -12.51 -9.23 0.93
C PHE A 265 -12.68 -9.26 2.44
N SER A 266 -12.75 -8.07 3.03
CA SER A 266 -13.10 -7.86 4.43
C SER A 266 -14.62 -8.04 4.61
N PRO A 267 -15.10 -8.50 5.78
CA PRO A 267 -14.33 -8.97 6.95
C PRO A 267 -13.96 -10.47 6.91
N ASN A 268 -14.30 -11.19 5.85
CA ASN A 268 -14.37 -12.66 5.88
C ASN A 268 -13.05 -13.37 5.54
N ASP A 269 -12.15 -12.73 4.77
CA ASP A 269 -10.97 -13.41 4.21
C ASP A 269 -9.71 -13.30 5.10
N GLY A 270 -9.79 -12.62 6.24
CA GLY A 270 -8.65 -12.45 7.16
C GLY A 270 -7.55 -11.53 6.62
N MET A 271 -7.94 -10.45 5.94
CA MET A 271 -7.05 -9.52 5.23
C MET A 271 -5.90 -8.97 6.10
N GLU A 272 -6.13 -8.67 7.39
CA GLU A 272 -5.05 -8.20 8.28
C GLU A 272 -3.91 -9.24 8.39
N ALA A 273 -4.25 -10.51 8.60
CA ALA A 273 -3.26 -11.59 8.69
C ALA A 273 -2.55 -11.82 7.34
N HIS A 274 -3.26 -11.68 6.21
CA HIS A 274 -2.67 -11.77 4.88
C HIS A 274 -1.68 -10.64 4.59
N VAL A 275 -2.05 -9.38 4.85
CA VAL A 275 -1.18 -8.20 4.69
C VAL A 275 0.10 -8.35 5.51
N LEU A 276 -0.03 -8.62 6.83
CA LEU A 276 1.12 -8.70 7.73
C LEU A 276 2.05 -9.86 7.36
N LYS A 277 1.50 -11.02 6.99
CA LYS A 277 2.28 -12.19 6.54
C LYS A 277 3.01 -11.93 5.23
N THR A 278 2.35 -11.25 4.28
CA THR A 278 2.90 -10.99 2.94
C THR A 278 4.05 -9.98 3.03
N ILE A 279 3.89 -8.91 3.82
CA ILE A 279 4.95 -7.92 4.07
C ILE A 279 6.10 -8.54 4.87
N ALA A 280 5.83 -9.33 5.92
CA ALA A 280 6.87 -10.01 6.71
C ALA A 280 7.74 -11.01 5.92
N ALA A 281 7.32 -11.41 4.72
CA ALA A 281 8.05 -12.30 3.82
C ALA A 281 9.00 -11.59 2.83
N ALA A 282 9.00 -10.25 2.82
CA ALA A 282 9.91 -9.45 2.00
C ALA A 282 11.39 -9.76 2.29
N LYS A 283 12.22 -9.73 1.25
CA LYS A 283 13.64 -10.13 1.31
C LYS A 283 14.60 -8.98 1.08
N SER A 284 14.16 -7.92 0.41
CA SER A 284 15.02 -6.87 -0.12
C SER A 284 14.37 -5.50 -0.08
N HIS A 285 13.10 -5.37 -0.49
CA HIS A 285 12.45 -4.07 -0.69
C HIS A 285 10.98 -4.11 -0.28
N VAL A 286 10.51 -3.08 0.43
CA VAL A 286 9.09 -2.79 0.63
C VAL A 286 8.86 -1.29 0.45
N ARG A 287 7.85 -0.93 -0.33
CA ARG A 287 7.34 0.44 -0.48
C ARG A 287 5.84 0.48 -0.24
N LEU A 288 5.38 1.41 0.59
CA LEU A 288 3.97 1.63 0.91
C LEU A 288 3.57 3.04 0.52
N ALA A 289 2.51 3.23 -0.26
CA ALA A 289 1.89 4.53 -0.48
C ALA A 289 0.41 4.45 -0.09
N PHE A 290 0.04 5.18 0.97
CA PHE A 290 -1.28 5.09 1.58
C PHE A 290 -1.81 6.45 2.00
N PHE A 291 -3.03 6.75 1.58
CA PHE A 291 -3.85 7.80 2.18
C PHE A 291 -3.87 7.72 3.72
N ASN A 292 -4.03 6.51 4.29
CA ASN A 292 -3.99 6.33 5.74
C ASN A 292 -3.50 4.94 6.17
N ILE A 293 -2.63 4.91 7.19
CA ILE A 293 -2.22 3.69 7.90
C ILE A 293 -2.46 3.89 9.39
N ARG A 294 -3.21 2.98 10.03
CA ARG A 294 -3.47 2.96 11.49
C ARG A 294 -3.41 1.56 12.11
N LEU A 295 -2.85 0.58 11.40
CA LEU A 295 -2.74 -0.81 11.85
C LEU A 295 -1.50 -1.01 12.75
N PRO A 296 -1.62 -1.28 14.07
CA PRO A 296 -0.45 -1.41 14.94
C PRO A 296 0.49 -2.57 14.53
N GLY A 297 -0.04 -3.62 13.91
CA GLY A 297 0.74 -4.73 13.38
C GLY A 297 1.76 -4.32 12.32
N ILE A 298 1.45 -3.33 11.47
CA ILE A 298 2.34 -2.98 10.35
C ILE A 298 3.64 -2.36 10.85
N LYS A 299 3.56 -1.45 11.83
CA LYS A 299 4.74 -0.83 12.47
C LYS A 299 5.72 -1.89 12.98
N ASN A 300 5.22 -2.87 13.71
CA ASN A 300 6.03 -3.96 14.24
C ASN A 300 6.66 -4.82 13.13
N THR A 301 5.93 -5.06 12.03
CA THR A 301 6.45 -5.79 10.86
C THR A 301 7.54 -5.01 10.14
N LEU A 302 7.35 -3.70 9.90
CA LEU A 302 8.33 -2.85 9.22
C LEU A 302 9.64 -2.74 10.03
N VAL A 303 9.55 -2.53 11.35
CA VAL A 303 10.74 -2.55 12.25
C VAL A 303 11.50 -3.87 12.14
N GLN A 304 10.80 -5.01 12.10
CA GLN A 304 11.44 -6.33 11.96
C GLN A 304 12.09 -6.55 10.58
N LEU A 305 11.61 -5.89 9.54
CA LEU A 305 12.20 -5.96 8.19
C LEU A 305 13.47 -5.10 8.12
N ILE A 306 13.41 -3.88 8.62
CA ILE A 306 14.56 -2.98 8.73
C ILE A 306 15.68 -3.64 9.54
N GLN A 307 15.35 -4.28 10.67
CA GLN A 307 16.32 -5.05 11.49
C GLN A 307 16.95 -6.26 10.76
N LYS A 308 16.35 -6.74 9.67
CA LYS A 308 16.91 -7.78 8.78
C LYS A 308 17.73 -7.20 7.62
N GLY A 309 17.82 -5.88 7.47
CA GLY A 309 18.45 -5.21 6.35
C GLY A 309 17.58 -5.16 5.08
N VAL A 310 16.25 -5.26 5.22
CA VAL A 310 15.31 -5.00 4.12
C VAL A 310 15.10 -3.49 4.02
N ASP A 311 15.18 -2.95 2.80
CA ASP A 311 14.88 -1.55 2.50
C ASP A 311 13.36 -1.32 2.62
N VAL A 312 12.96 -0.34 3.42
CA VAL A 312 11.55 -0.04 3.76
C VAL A 312 11.35 1.47 3.77
N GLU A 313 10.30 1.94 3.09
CA GLU A 313 9.90 3.36 3.11
C GLU A 313 8.38 3.49 2.91
N VAL A 314 7.80 4.52 3.52
CA VAL A 314 6.35 4.74 3.58
C VAL A 314 6.01 6.16 3.11
N ILE A 315 5.15 6.30 2.11
CA ILE A 315 4.48 7.54 1.74
C ILE A 315 3.11 7.58 2.42
N LEU A 316 2.84 8.67 3.15
CA LEU A 316 1.50 8.98 3.68
C LEU A 316 1.00 10.34 3.15
N ASP A 317 -0.31 10.48 3.03
CA ASP A 317 -0.94 11.76 2.73
C ASP A 317 -0.78 12.72 3.92
N ALA A 318 -0.24 13.92 3.65
CA ALA A 318 0.15 14.88 4.68
C ALA A 318 -1.07 15.47 5.43
N ASP A 319 -2.15 15.81 4.73
CA ASP A 319 -3.37 16.39 5.32
C ASP A 319 -4.10 15.35 6.18
N GLN A 320 -4.11 14.09 5.75
CA GLN A 320 -4.67 12.97 6.50
C GLN A 320 -3.77 12.57 7.69
N GLN A 321 -2.46 12.77 7.62
CA GLN A 321 -1.54 12.59 8.75
C GLN A 321 -1.58 13.77 9.75
N ALA A 322 -1.95 14.98 9.32
CA ALA A 322 -2.12 16.15 10.17
C ALA A 322 -3.38 16.13 11.07
N GLN A 323 -4.27 15.14 10.90
CA GLN A 323 -5.47 14.99 11.71
C GLN A 323 -5.15 14.54 13.15
N GLU A 324 -5.70 15.20 14.17
CA GLU A 324 -5.41 14.95 15.60
C GLU A 324 -5.56 13.48 16.05
N TYR A 325 -6.40 12.69 15.36
CA TYR A 325 -6.63 11.28 15.68
C TYR A 325 -5.60 10.31 15.06
N ASN A 326 -4.69 10.81 14.23
CA ASN A 326 -3.81 10.00 13.39
C ASN A 326 -2.35 9.98 13.88
N THR A 327 -2.09 9.31 15.01
CA THR A 327 -0.76 9.25 15.61
C THR A 327 0.20 8.26 14.94
N MET A 328 -0.19 7.56 13.86
CA MET A 328 0.62 6.45 13.32
C MET A 328 1.91 6.93 12.65
N GLY A 329 1.90 8.05 11.92
CA GLY A 329 3.12 8.63 11.34
C GLY A 329 4.15 9.01 12.41
N GLU A 330 3.72 9.65 13.50
CA GLU A 330 4.56 9.95 14.67
C GLU A 330 5.14 8.67 15.30
N ASP A 331 4.29 7.65 15.45
CA ASP A 331 4.65 6.32 15.96
C ASP A 331 5.67 5.60 15.06
N MET A 332 5.62 5.83 13.75
CA MET A 332 6.56 5.29 12.75
C MET A 332 7.90 6.04 12.76
N ILE A 333 7.88 7.36 12.83
CA ILE A 333 9.08 8.21 13.01
C ILE A 333 9.81 7.82 14.31
N ALA A 334 9.08 7.71 15.42
CA ALA A 334 9.65 7.30 16.71
C ALA A 334 10.17 5.84 16.71
N ALA A 335 9.76 5.02 15.74
CA ALA A 335 10.28 3.69 15.49
C ALA A 335 11.40 3.64 14.41
N ASN A 336 11.86 4.81 13.95
CA ASN A 336 12.86 5.01 12.89
C ASN A 336 12.49 4.37 11.54
N ILE A 337 11.20 4.23 11.22
CA ILE A 337 10.75 3.77 9.90
C ILE A 337 10.89 4.96 8.91
N PRO A 338 11.62 4.81 7.79
CA PRO A 338 11.70 5.85 6.77
C PRO A 338 10.31 6.19 6.23
N MET A 339 9.95 7.48 6.26
CA MET A 339 8.63 7.96 5.90
C MET A 339 8.71 9.33 5.21
N ILE A 340 7.87 9.51 4.20
CA ILE A 340 7.69 10.75 3.43
C ILE A 340 6.21 11.15 3.58
N LEU A 341 5.96 12.44 3.83
CA LEU A 341 4.61 13.01 3.81
C LEU A 341 4.44 13.78 2.49
N VAL A 342 3.41 13.45 1.73
CA VAL A 342 3.13 14.07 0.42
C VAL A 342 1.81 14.82 0.45
N GLU A 343 1.75 15.97 -0.21
CA GLU A 343 0.58 16.87 -0.20
C GLU A 343 0.12 17.07 -1.65
N ASN A 344 -1.05 16.54 -2.02
CA ASN A 344 -1.58 16.68 -3.37
C ASN A 344 -2.17 18.09 -3.58
N LYS A 345 -1.40 18.94 -4.28
CA LYS A 345 -1.73 20.33 -4.60
C LYS A 345 -2.47 20.50 -5.95
N LYS A 346 -2.89 19.40 -6.61
CA LYS A 346 -3.51 19.44 -7.96
C LYS A 346 -4.85 20.20 -7.95
N ALA A 347 -5.59 20.23 -6.84
CA ALA A 347 -6.79 21.03 -6.64
C ALA A 347 -7.00 21.43 -5.15
N LYS A 348 -8.14 22.05 -4.85
CA LYS A 348 -8.62 22.15 -3.45
C LYS A 348 -9.22 20.81 -3.05
N ASP A 349 -8.90 20.36 -1.84
CA ASP A 349 -9.38 19.10 -1.25
C ASP A 349 -8.87 17.83 -1.98
N SER A 350 -7.90 17.94 -2.90
CA SER A 350 -7.24 16.79 -3.54
C SER A 350 -6.32 16.06 -2.55
N THR A 351 -6.18 14.75 -2.73
CA THR A 351 -5.46 13.88 -1.78
C THR A 351 -4.61 12.86 -2.53
N MET A 352 -3.52 12.41 -1.88
CA MET A 352 -2.82 11.18 -2.29
C MET A 352 -3.68 10.01 -1.82
N HIS A 353 -4.62 9.61 -2.68
CA HIS A 353 -5.66 8.65 -2.35
C HIS A 353 -5.27 7.21 -2.70
N ASN A 354 -4.01 6.94 -3.03
CA ASN A 354 -3.49 5.59 -3.21
C ASN A 354 -3.57 4.73 -1.93
N LYS A 355 -3.60 3.40 -2.12
CA LYS A 355 -3.48 2.36 -1.07
C LYS A 355 -2.74 1.16 -1.63
N PHE A 356 -1.43 1.26 -1.80
CA PHE A 356 -0.64 0.16 -2.36
C PHE A 356 0.64 -0.15 -1.59
N THR A 357 1.06 -1.42 -1.67
CA THR A 357 2.38 -1.90 -1.21
C THR A 357 3.07 -2.61 -2.37
N VAL A 358 4.30 -2.24 -2.69
CA VAL A 358 5.19 -3.02 -3.56
C VAL A 358 6.20 -3.79 -2.71
N ILE A 359 6.42 -5.06 -3.02
CA ILE A 359 7.37 -5.95 -2.34
C ILE A 359 8.34 -6.55 -3.35
N ASP A 360 9.63 -6.52 -3.03
CA ASP A 360 10.74 -7.15 -3.77
C ASP A 360 10.70 -6.88 -5.28
N LYS A 361 10.20 -5.70 -5.69
CA LYS A 361 10.01 -5.25 -7.08
C LYS A 361 9.19 -6.23 -7.97
N THR A 362 8.41 -7.13 -7.36
CA THR A 362 7.75 -8.26 -8.06
C THR A 362 6.30 -8.52 -7.63
N LEU A 363 5.89 -8.02 -6.46
CA LEU A 363 4.55 -8.21 -5.93
C LEU A 363 3.93 -6.88 -5.55
N VAL A 364 2.65 -6.70 -5.89
CA VAL A 364 1.82 -5.56 -5.51
C VAL A 364 0.66 -6.03 -4.64
N MET A 365 0.35 -5.28 -3.59
CA MET A 365 -0.96 -5.29 -2.94
C MET A 365 -1.62 -3.93 -3.17
N THR A 366 -2.90 -3.91 -3.59
CA THR A 366 -3.68 -2.68 -3.79
C THR A 366 -5.18 -2.97 -3.61
N GLY A 367 -6.01 -1.95 -3.45
CA GLY A 367 -7.47 -2.07 -3.38
C GLY A 367 -8.11 -0.88 -2.67
N SER A 368 -9.34 -1.06 -2.21
CA SER A 368 -10.07 -0.02 -1.48
C SER A 368 -9.53 0.22 -0.06
N ALA A 369 -8.87 -0.78 0.53
CA ALA A 369 -8.56 -0.85 1.95
C ALA A 369 -7.36 -0.02 2.40
N ASN A 370 -7.60 0.97 3.28
CA ASN A 370 -6.56 1.54 4.13
C ASN A 370 -6.04 0.48 5.13
N TYR A 371 -4.76 0.54 5.52
CA TYR A 371 -4.21 -0.39 6.52
C TYR A 371 -4.62 0.03 7.94
N SER A 372 -5.86 -0.31 8.31
CA SER A 372 -6.42 -0.17 9.66
C SER A 372 -7.21 -1.42 10.06
N SER A 373 -7.30 -1.71 11.36
CA SER A 373 -8.04 -2.89 11.83
C SER A 373 -9.56 -2.82 11.61
N THR A 374 -10.13 -1.64 11.34
CA THR A 374 -11.55 -1.52 10.95
C THR A 374 -11.74 -1.89 9.48
N ALA A 375 -10.92 -1.31 8.58
CA ALA A 375 -10.93 -1.65 7.15
C ALA A 375 -10.67 -3.15 6.94
N LEU A 376 -9.56 -3.68 7.48
CA LEU A 376 -9.11 -5.04 7.20
C LEU A 376 -9.91 -6.15 7.90
N ASN A 377 -10.80 -5.83 8.87
CA ASN A 377 -11.55 -6.86 9.62
C ASN A 377 -13.04 -6.56 9.88
N LYS A 378 -13.62 -5.42 9.44
CA LYS A 378 -15.01 -5.04 9.80
C LYS A 378 -15.81 -4.38 8.67
N SER A 379 -15.23 -3.41 7.98
CA SER A 379 -15.84 -2.80 6.78
C SER A 379 -15.91 -3.82 5.65
N ASP A 380 -16.77 -3.58 4.66
CA ASP A 380 -16.72 -4.33 3.42
C ASP A 380 -15.70 -3.66 2.49
N GLU A 381 -14.52 -4.27 2.38
CA GLU A 381 -13.35 -3.75 1.66
C GLU A 381 -12.77 -4.83 0.74
N ASP A 382 -11.98 -4.42 -0.25
CA ASP A 382 -11.26 -5.29 -1.16
C ASP A 382 -9.73 -5.10 -1.09
N LEU A 383 -9.00 -6.16 -1.41
CA LEU A 383 -7.54 -6.19 -1.51
C LEU A 383 -7.09 -7.20 -2.56
N LEU A 384 -6.60 -6.69 -3.69
CA LEU A 384 -5.86 -7.44 -4.68
C LEU A 384 -4.42 -7.66 -4.18
N THR A 385 -3.91 -8.88 -4.32
CA THR A 385 -2.48 -9.21 -4.26
C THR A 385 -2.09 -9.83 -5.60
N LEU A 386 -1.02 -9.34 -6.22
CA LEU A 386 -0.60 -9.70 -7.57
C LEU A 386 0.92 -9.86 -7.63
N GLU A 387 1.40 -11.06 -7.99
CA GLU A 387 2.82 -11.30 -8.31
C GLU A 387 3.02 -11.11 -9.83
N ASN A 388 3.46 -9.92 -10.21
CA ASN A 388 3.82 -9.55 -11.57
C ASN A 388 4.82 -8.36 -11.50
N THR A 389 6.03 -8.57 -12.04
CA THR A 389 7.11 -7.56 -12.07
C THR A 389 6.70 -6.29 -12.82
N ASP A 390 6.04 -6.45 -13.96
CA ASP A 390 5.59 -5.43 -14.88
C ASP A 390 4.69 -4.39 -14.19
N ILE A 391 3.71 -4.90 -13.44
CA ILE A 391 2.78 -4.11 -12.66
C ILE A 391 3.48 -3.55 -11.43
N ALA A 392 4.36 -4.32 -10.77
CA ALA A 392 5.18 -3.80 -9.67
C ALA A 392 6.05 -2.61 -10.08
N GLN A 393 6.66 -2.62 -11.27
CA GLN A 393 7.41 -1.50 -11.83
C GLN A 393 6.54 -0.26 -12.05
N ARG A 394 5.28 -0.42 -12.49
CA ARG A 394 4.33 0.70 -12.63
C ARG A 394 3.93 1.32 -11.28
N TYR A 395 3.71 0.50 -10.25
CA TYR A 395 3.48 1.01 -8.89
C TYR A 395 4.74 1.63 -8.26
N LEU A 396 5.95 1.29 -8.73
CA LEU A 396 7.18 1.98 -8.34
C LEU A 396 7.37 3.30 -9.10
N ALA A 397 6.96 3.39 -10.37
CA ALA A 397 6.94 4.65 -11.11
C ALA A 397 5.97 5.66 -10.45
N GLU A 398 4.76 5.21 -10.09
CA GLU A 398 3.81 5.98 -9.28
C GLU A 398 4.42 6.41 -7.94
N TYR A 399 5.11 5.50 -7.24
CA TYR A 399 5.76 5.80 -5.97
C TYR A 399 6.81 6.91 -6.10
N LEU A 400 7.54 6.97 -7.22
CA LEU A 400 8.51 8.02 -7.50
C LEU A 400 7.83 9.33 -7.91
N GLU A 401 6.79 9.30 -8.76
CA GLU A 401 6.02 10.50 -9.14
C GLU A 401 5.46 11.23 -7.91
N LEU A 402 4.98 10.48 -6.90
CA LEU A 402 4.50 11.02 -5.62
C LEU A 402 5.59 11.71 -4.78
N VAL A 403 6.88 11.44 -5.02
CA VAL A 403 8.02 12.03 -4.27
C VAL A 403 8.71 13.13 -5.06
N GLU A 404 8.90 12.93 -6.36
CA GLU A 404 9.69 13.79 -7.25
C GLU A 404 8.84 14.89 -7.90
N GLU A 405 7.50 14.77 -7.88
CA GLU A 405 6.54 15.58 -8.64
C GLU A 405 6.77 15.57 -10.17
N GLU A 406 7.65 14.69 -10.69
CA GLU A 406 7.93 14.53 -12.12
C GLU A 406 7.04 13.47 -12.79
N TYR A 407 6.11 13.96 -13.61
CA TYR A 407 5.14 13.20 -14.41
C TYR A 407 5.72 12.02 -15.20
N GLN A 408 5.24 10.80 -14.93
CA GLN A 408 5.51 9.61 -15.76
C GLN A 408 4.21 8.92 -16.20
N LYS A 409 3.67 9.37 -17.34
CA LYS A 409 2.56 8.67 -17.99
C LYS A 409 2.85 7.18 -18.19
N SER A 410 1.92 6.32 -17.74
CA SER A 410 1.98 4.88 -17.99
C SER A 410 2.25 4.57 -19.48
N PRO A 411 3.26 3.73 -19.80
CA PRO A 411 3.40 3.20 -21.14
C PRO A 411 2.15 2.38 -21.52
N PRO A 412 1.76 2.34 -22.80
CA PRO A 412 0.60 1.59 -23.26
C PRO A 412 0.72 0.09 -22.96
N TYR A 413 -0.40 -0.62 -23.07
CA TYR A 413 -0.44 -2.09 -23.05
C TYR A 413 -0.76 -2.61 -24.44
N ASP A 414 -0.32 -3.83 -24.72
CA ASP A 414 -0.78 -4.58 -25.87
C ASP A 414 -2.23 -5.02 -25.69
N ASP A 415 -2.96 -5.17 -26.81
CA ASP A 415 -4.33 -5.70 -26.80
C ASP A 415 -4.42 -7.10 -26.15
N ALA A 416 -3.33 -7.87 -26.19
CA ALA A 416 -3.25 -9.22 -25.62
C ALA A 416 -2.98 -9.25 -24.10
N THR A 417 -2.57 -8.14 -23.47
CA THR A 417 -2.28 -8.10 -22.03
C THR A 417 -3.58 -8.26 -21.23
N LYS A 418 -3.62 -9.21 -20.29
CA LYS A 418 -4.82 -9.47 -19.47
C LYS A 418 -4.87 -8.73 -18.13
N VAL A 419 -3.76 -8.19 -17.66
CA VAL A 419 -3.65 -7.47 -16.39
C VAL A 419 -3.09 -6.08 -16.68
N LYS A 420 -3.88 -5.04 -16.39
CA LYS A 420 -3.60 -3.66 -16.78
C LYS A 420 -3.82 -2.74 -15.58
N ALA A 421 -2.74 -2.28 -14.95
CA ALA A 421 -2.76 -1.21 -13.94
C ALA A 421 -2.66 0.18 -14.59
N TRP A 422 -3.33 1.16 -14.02
CA TRP A 422 -3.35 2.56 -14.48
C TRP A 422 -3.40 3.49 -13.27
N MET A 423 -2.73 4.65 -13.38
CA MET A 423 -2.63 5.65 -12.32
C MET A 423 -3.39 6.93 -12.67
N GLY A 424 -4.05 7.52 -11.69
CA GLY A 424 -4.91 8.69 -11.83
C GLY A 424 -4.30 9.90 -11.12
N PRO A 425 -4.60 11.13 -11.60
CA PRO A 425 -5.50 11.43 -12.72
C PRO A 425 -4.91 11.20 -14.13
N GLU A 426 -3.61 10.95 -14.26
CA GLU A 426 -2.83 11.04 -15.50
C GLU A 426 -3.29 10.07 -16.61
N ASP A 427 -3.66 8.83 -16.27
CA ASP A 427 -4.15 7.83 -17.23
C ASP A 427 -5.64 7.93 -17.54
N ASN A 428 -6.36 8.89 -16.94
CA ASN A 428 -7.80 9.10 -17.14
C ASN A 428 -8.62 7.84 -16.78
N LEU A 429 -8.57 7.45 -15.50
CA LEU A 429 -9.12 6.18 -14.99
C LEU A 429 -10.61 6.00 -15.33
N ASP A 430 -11.38 7.09 -15.27
CA ASP A 430 -12.79 7.11 -15.63
C ASP A 430 -13.04 6.64 -17.08
N LYS A 431 -12.18 7.03 -18.03
CA LYS A 431 -12.29 6.62 -19.45
C LYS A 431 -11.99 5.14 -19.65
N LYS A 432 -11.08 4.56 -18.84
CA LYS A 432 -10.80 3.12 -18.86
C LYS A 432 -12.04 2.32 -18.43
N LEU A 433 -12.71 2.78 -17.37
CA LEU A 433 -13.92 2.14 -16.85
C LEU A 433 -15.13 2.36 -17.76
N VAL A 434 -15.34 3.57 -18.30
CA VAL A 434 -16.37 3.83 -19.34
C VAL A 434 -16.18 2.92 -20.55
N ALA A 435 -14.95 2.74 -21.04
CA ALA A 435 -14.69 1.84 -22.17
C ALA A 435 -15.04 0.37 -21.88
N LEU A 436 -14.87 -0.11 -20.64
CA LEU A 436 -15.35 -1.44 -20.26
C LEU A 436 -16.89 -1.50 -20.24
N ILE A 437 -17.55 -0.49 -19.67
CA ILE A 437 -19.01 -0.41 -19.58
C ILE A 437 -19.66 -0.31 -20.96
N ASP A 438 -19.08 0.46 -21.89
CA ASP A 438 -19.58 0.63 -23.26
C ASP A 438 -19.48 -0.65 -24.09
N ASN A 439 -18.44 -1.46 -23.85
CA ASN A 439 -18.25 -2.74 -24.53
C ASN A 439 -19.02 -3.90 -23.86
N ALA A 440 -19.57 -3.72 -22.65
CA ALA A 440 -20.33 -4.76 -21.94
C ALA A 440 -21.57 -5.24 -22.73
N GLN A 441 -21.78 -6.56 -22.75
CA GLN A 441 -22.81 -7.26 -23.51
C GLN A 441 -23.84 -8.02 -22.65
N LYS A 442 -23.52 -8.31 -21.38
CA LYS A 442 -24.34 -9.16 -20.48
C LYS A 442 -24.56 -8.52 -19.12
N THR A 443 -23.48 -8.16 -18.43
CA THR A 443 -23.51 -7.74 -17.02
C THR A 443 -22.50 -6.63 -16.74
N VAL A 444 -22.92 -5.65 -15.94
CA VAL A 444 -22.04 -4.69 -15.27
C VAL A 444 -22.47 -4.62 -13.81
N LEU A 445 -21.60 -5.06 -12.91
CA LEU A 445 -21.88 -5.22 -11.50
C LEU A 445 -20.88 -4.36 -10.73
N VAL A 446 -21.34 -3.36 -9.98
CA VAL A 446 -20.50 -2.34 -9.34
C VAL A 446 -20.69 -2.38 -7.83
N ALA A 447 -19.59 -2.32 -7.08
CA ALA A 447 -19.58 -1.93 -5.67
C ALA A 447 -18.65 -0.71 -5.52
N GLN A 448 -19.18 0.42 -5.05
CA GLN A 448 -18.45 1.67 -4.92
C GLN A 448 -18.82 2.39 -3.62
N PHE A 449 -17.82 2.88 -2.90
CA PHE A 449 -18.04 3.69 -1.71
C PHE A 449 -18.70 5.04 -2.06
N GLN A 450 -18.12 5.76 -3.02
CA GLN A 450 -18.56 7.09 -3.45
C GLN A 450 -18.88 7.06 -4.95
N PHE A 451 -19.99 7.68 -5.37
CA PHE A 451 -20.38 7.75 -6.78
C PHE A 451 -21.11 9.05 -7.09
N ASN A 452 -20.38 10.03 -7.65
CA ASN A 452 -20.94 11.25 -8.24
C ASN A 452 -20.52 11.52 -9.69
N HIS A 453 -19.69 10.66 -10.30
CA HIS A 453 -19.14 10.88 -11.64
C HIS A 453 -20.16 10.65 -12.76
N THR A 454 -20.74 11.74 -13.26
CA THR A 454 -21.81 11.74 -14.29
C THR A 454 -21.47 10.96 -15.56
N GLY A 455 -20.21 10.93 -16.00
CA GLY A 455 -19.78 10.16 -17.17
C GLY A 455 -19.91 8.64 -16.98
N LEU A 456 -19.64 8.14 -15.77
CA LEU A 456 -19.78 6.73 -15.42
C LEU A 456 -21.26 6.38 -15.23
N GLY A 457 -22.03 7.24 -14.55
CA GLY A 457 -23.49 7.07 -14.42
C GLY A 457 -24.19 7.00 -15.78
N LYS A 458 -23.82 7.89 -16.70
CA LYS A 458 -24.32 7.86 -18.08
C LYS A 458 -23.96 6.53 -18.79
N ALA A 459 -22.72 6.07 -18.70
CA ALA A 459 -22.30 4.82 -19.34
C ALA A 459 -23.11 3.61 -18.81
N LEU A 460 -23.38 3.55 -17.50
CA LEU A 460 -24.25 2.53 -16.90
C LEU A 460 -25.69 2.59 -17.44
N ILE A 461 -26.26 3.78 -17.56
CA ILE A 461 -27.60 3.98 -18.16
C ILE A 461 -27.62 3.56 -19.63
N GLU A 462 -26.58 3.88 -20.40
CA GLU A 462 -26.45 3.44 -21.79
C GLU A 462 -26.29 1.92 -21.89
N ALA A 463 -25.53 1.27 -20.99
CA ALA A 463 -25.45 -0.19 -20.91
C ALA A 463 -26.82 -0.83 -20.58
N LYS A 464 -27.54 -0.30 -19.59
CA LYS A 464 -28.91 -0.73 -19.24
C LYS A 464 -29.85 -0.62 -20.45
N ASN A 465 -29.77 0.48 -21.20
CA ASN A 465 -30.57 0.71 -22.42
C ASN A 465 -30.20 -0.25 -23.58
N ARG A 466 -28.96 -0.75 -23.64
CA ARG A 466 -28.56 -1.84 -24.56
C ARG A 466 -29.07 -3.22 -24.13
N GLY A 467 -29.70 -3.35 -22.95
CA GLY A 467 -30.20 -4.60 -22.39
C GLY A 467 -29.19 -5.34 -21.50
N VAL A 468 -28.08 -4.70 -21.14
CA VAL A 468 -27.11 -5.23 -20.16
C VAL A 468 -27.76 -5.21 -18.77
N THR A 469 -27.57 -6.28 -17.98
CA THR A 469 -27.97 -6.30 -16.57
C THR A 469 -26.99 -5.44 -15.77
N VAL A 470 -27.48 -4.33 -15.22
CA VAL A 470 -26.68 -3.41 -14.40
C VAL A 470 -27.16 -3.44 -12.95
N VAL A 471 -26.22 -3.65 -12.03
CA VAL A 471 -26.43 -3.60 -10.57
C VAL A 471 -25.34 -2.71 -9.96
N VAL A 472 -25.73 -1.83 -9.04
CA VAL A 472 -24.82 -0.91 -8.35
C VAL A 472 -25.06 -1.02 -6.85
N ILE A 473 -24.01 -1.23 -6.07
CA ILE A 473 -24.04 -1.26 -4.60
C ILE A 473 -23.23 -0.06 -4.10
N LEU A 474 -23.85 0.76 -3.25
CA LEU A 474 -23.27 1.98 -2.70
C LEU A 474 -23.33 1.99 -1.17
N ASP A 475 -22.44 2.70 -0.48
CA ASP A 475 -22.58 2.90 0.96
C ASP A 475 -23.76 3.85 1.24
N THR A 476 -24.66 3.45 2.15
CA THR A 476 -25.88 4.22 2.47
C THR A 476 -25.59 5.61 3.01
N LYS A 477 -24.53 5.78 3.82
CA LYS A 477 -24.18 7.07 4.44
C LYS A 477 -23.55 7.97 3.40
N GLN A 478 -22.59 7.45 2.64
CA GLN A 478 -21.89 8.22 1.62
C GLN A 478 -22.85 8.68 0.51
N SER A 479 -23.79 7.83 0.11
CA SER A 479 -24.80 8.17 -0.91
C SER A 479 -25.77 9.25 -0.44
N ALA A 480 -26.09 9.32 0.85
CA ALA A 480 -27.01 10.32 1.41
C ALA A 480 -26.47 11.77 1.33
N GLU A 481 -25.18 11.93 1.02
CA GLU A 481 -24.52 13.23 0.78
C GLU A 481 -24.34 13.55 -0.73
N GLU A 482 -24.72 12.62 -1.62
CA GLU A 482 -24.54 12.71 -3.08
C GLU A 482 -25.89 12.63 -3.83
N VAL A 483 -25.88 12.82 -5.17
CA VAL A 483 -27.11 13.01 -5.98
C VAL A 483 -27.12 12.16 -7.28
N ALA A 484 -26.11 11.34 -7.55
CA ALA A 484 -25.97 10.70 -8.86
C ALA A 484 -26.78 9.40 -9.04
N ASP A 485 -27.20 8.80 -7.93
CA ASP A 485 -27.95 7.54 -7.85
C ASP A 485 -29.42 7.64 -8.29
N GLU A 486 -30.10 8.77 -8.03
CA GLU A 486 -31.46 9.04 -8.51
C GLU A 486 -31.60 8.76 -10.02
N SER A 487 -30.64 9.22 -10.82
CA SER A 487 -30.63 9.04 -12.28
C SER A 487 -30.48 7.58 -12.73
N LEU A 488 -29.84 6.74 -11.90
CA LEU A 488 -29.70 5.31 -12.15
C LEU A 488 -31.01 4.58 -11.83
N ILE A 489 -31.65 4.95 -10.72
CA ILE A 489 -32.95 4.40 -10.28
C ILE A 489 -34.04 4.74 -11.31
N ASP A 490 -34.10 5.98 -11.79
CA ASP A 490 -35.03 6.41 -12.84
C ASP A 490 -34.82 5.66 -14.18
N ALA A 491 -33.58 5.26 -14.48
CA ALA A 491 -33.26 4.39 -15.62
C ALA A 491 -33.57 2.90 -15.37
N GLY A 492 -34.10 2.54 -14.20
CA GLY A 492 -34.41 1.17 -13.81
C GLY A 492 -33.18 0.31 -13.53
N ILE A 493 -32.05 0.91 -13.16
CA ILE A 493 -30.87 0.19 -12.63
C ILE A 493 -31.15 -0.23 -11.18
N SER A 494 -30.72 -1.43 -10.81
CA SER A 494 -30.85 -1.91 -9.43
C SER A 494 -29.75 -1.31 -8.58
N VAL A 495 -30.06 -0.22 -7.87
CA VAL A 495 -29.19 0.41 -6.87
C VAL A 495 -29.51 -0.16 -5.49
N ILE A 496 -28.48 -0.56 -4.75
CA ILE A 496 -28.57 -1.16 -3.41
C ILE A 496 -27.72 -0.34 -2.44
N TYR A 497 -28.36 0.14 -1.39
CA TYR A 497 -27.71 0.91 -0.32
C TYR A 497 -27.26 -0.03 0.80
N ALA A 498 -25.96 -0.19 0.94
CA ALA A 498 -25.31 -1.05 1.91
C ALA A 498 -24.97 -0.28 3.18
N GLU A 499 -25.63 -0.62 4.30
CA GLU A 499 -25.41 0.02 5.59
C GLU A 499 -24.68 -0.94 6.55
N ASN A 500 -23.35 -0.95 6.51
CA ASN A 500 -22.56 -1.84 7.38
C ASN A 500 -22.60 -1.35 8.85
N LYS A 501 -23.31 -2.10 9.71
CA LYS A 501 -23.47 -1.84 11.16
C LYS A 501 -22.59 -2.72 12.06
N LYS A 502 -21.56 -3.39 11.52
CA LYS A 502 -20.73 -4.36 12.27
C LYS A 502 -19.79 -3.70 13.30
N GLY A 503 -19.72 -2.36 13.35
CA GLY A 503 -19.06 -1.63 14.43
C GLY A 503 -19.15 -0.11 14.25
N ASN A 504 -18.45 0.63 15.12
CA ASN A 504 -18.24 2.06 14.90
C ASN A 504 -17.35 2.26 13.67
N TYR A 505 -17.72 3.22 12.81
CA TYR A 505 -16.99 3.55 11.58
C TYR A 505 -16.85 2.38 10.59
N THR A 506 -17.83 1.47 10.54
CA THR A 506 -17.93 0.45 9.48
C THR A 506 -18.77 0.95 8.31
N GLU A 507 -18.33 0.59 7.10
CA GLU A 507 -18.83 1.10 5.82
C GLU A 507 -18.84 -0.03 4.76
N MET A 508 -19.58 0.18 3.67
CA MET A 508 -19.36 -0.50 2.39
C MET A 508 -18.33 0.29 1.58
N HIS A 509 -17.05 0.11 1.93
CA HIS A 509 -15.96 0.93 1.39
C HIS A 509 -15.29 0.29 0.15
N SER A 510 -15.81 -0.84 -0.35
CA SER A 510 -15.31 -1.56 -1.54
C SER A 510 -15.39 -0.72 -2.82
N LYS A 511 -14.45 -0.93 -3.75
CA LYS A 511 -14.27 -0.13 -4.97
C LYS A 511 -13.89 -1.03 -6.15
N PHE A 512 -14.86 -1.81 -6.62
CA PHE A 512 -14.64 -2.73 -7.73
C PHE A 512 -15.84 -2.87 -8.66
N MET A 513 -15.58 -3.30 -9.88
CA MET A 513 -16.58 -3.57 -10.92
C MET A 513 -16.28 -4.91 -11.58
N VAL A 514 -17.32 -5.68 -11.91
CA VAL A 514 -17.23 -6.87 -12.74
C VAL A 514 -18.03 -6.68 -14.03
N VAL A 515 -17.46 -7.07 -15.16
CA VAL A 515 -18.09 -7.00 -16.49
C VAL A 515 -18.13 -8.39 -17.14
N ASP A 516 -19.31 -8.75 -17.66
CA ASP A 516 -19.59 -9.92 -18.50
C ASP A 516 -19.14 -11.29 -17.96
N HIS A 517 -18.99 -11.41 -16.64
CA HIS A 517 -18.43 -12.58 -15.93
C HIS A 517 -16.98 -12.91 -16.30
N ALA A 518 -16.23 -11.92 -16.81
CA ALA A 518 -14.92 -12.13 -17.43
C ALA A 518 -13.85 -11.09 -17.05
N VAL A 519 -14.24 -9.87 -16.65
CA VAL A 519 -13.31 -8.78 -16.33
C VAL A 519 -13.61 -8.21 -14.95
N THR A 520 -12.59 -8.05 -14.11
CA THR A 520 -12.68 -7.32 -12.83
C THR A 520 -11.82 -6.07 -12.90
N ALA A 521 -12.37 -4.92 -12.51
CA ALA A 521 -11.62 -3.70 -12.21
C ALA A 521 -11.67 -3.44 -10.70
N VAL A 522 -10.52 -3.16 -10.07
CA VAL A 522 -10.39 -2.97 -8.61
C VAL A 522 -9.27 -1.98 -8.30
N GLY A 523 -9.37 -1.21 -7.22
CA GLY A 523 -8.32 -0.26 -6.82
C GLY A 523 -8.78 0.74 -5.75
N SER A 524 -8.07 1.84 -5.61
CA SER A 524 -8.43 2.90 -4.64
C SER A 524 -9.51 3.86 -5.15
N PHE A 525 -9.72 3.87 -6.47
CA PHE A 525 -10.51 4.86 -7.21
C PHE A 525 -11.99 4.92 -6.82
N ASN A 526 -12.37 6.03 -6.17
CA ASN A 526 -13.76 6.45 -6.00
C ASN A 526 -14.37 6.88 -7.35
N TRP A 527 -15.66 6.65 -7.58
CA TRP A 527 -16.34 7.11 -8.79
C TRP A 527 -16.83 8.56 -8.64
N SER A 528 -15.92 9.46 -8.25
CA SER A 528 -16.19 10.89 -8.03
C SER A 528 -15.39 11.78 -8.99
N SER A 529 -15.85 13.02 -9.18
CA SER A 529 -15.15 13.98 -10.04
C SER A 529 -13.78 14.39 -9.47
N LEU A 530 -13.65 14.45 -8.15
CA LEU A 530 -12.38 14.76 -7.49
C LEU A 530 -11.34 13.64 -7.73
N ALA A 531 -11.77 12.37 -7.58
CA ALA A 531 -10.93 11.21 -7.90
C ALA A 531 -10.57 11.14 -9.40
N ALA A 532 -11.51 11.44 -10.29
CA ALA A 532 -11.30 11.34 -11.74
C ALA A 532 -10.27 12.35 -12.30
N TYR A 533 -10.14 13.52 -11.67
CA TYR A 533 -9.39 14.65 -12.25
C TYR A 533 -8.28 15.22 -11.36
N HIS A 534 -8.21 14.87 -10.07
CA HIS A 534 -7.32 15.55 -9.12
C HIS A 534 -6.61 14.65 -8.09
N ASN A 535 -7.27 13.63 -7.51
CA ASN A 535 -6.60 12.75 -6.54
C ASN A 535 -5.63 11.77 -7.21
N ASP A 536 -4.56 11.42 -6.49
CA ASP A 536 -3.67 10.34 -6.89
C ASP A 536 -4.35 9.01 -6.55
N GLU A 537 -4.63 8.19 -7.56
CA GLU A 537 -5.50 7.02 -7.47
C GLU A 537 -4.99 5.89 -8.37
N ASN A 538 -5.39 4.65 -8.13
CA ASN A 538 -5.08 3.55 -9.04
C ASN A 538 -6.27 2.61 -9.30
N ILE A 539 -6.23 1.96 -10.46
CA ILE A 539 -7.06 0.79 -10.79
C ILE A 539 -6.22 -0.30 -11.45
N VAL A 540 -6.58 -1.56 -11.20
CA VAL A 540 -6.11 -2.74 -11.93
C VAL A 540 -7.30 -3.41 -12.61
N ILE A 541 -7.22 -3.59 -13.92
CA ILE A 541 -8.19 -4.30 -14.75
C ILE A 541 -7.62 -5.70 -15.06
N ILE A 542 -8.37 -6.74 -14.75
CA ILE A 542 -7.98 -8.15 -14.87
C ILE A 542 -9.01 -8.91 -15.72
N GLU A 543 -8.58 -9.39 -16.87
CA GLU A 543 -9.35 -10.24 -17.79
C GLU A 543 -9.20 -11.73 -17.41
N ASP A 544 -9.85 -12.12 -16.31
CA ASP A 544 -9.92 -13.50 -15.85
C ASP A 544 -11.29 -13.85 -15.24
N ALA A 545 -11.91 -14.92 -15.76
CA ALA A 545 -13.22 -15.37 -15.32
C ALA A 545 -13.21 -15.96 -13.89
N GLY A 546 -12.05 -16.45 -13.41
CA GLY A 546 -11.90 -16.90 -12.02
C GLY A 546 -11.92 -15.74 -11.03
N MET A 547 -11.23 -14.64 -11.38
CA MET A 547 -11.23 -13.39 -10.65
C MET A 547 -12.61 -12.71 -10.69
N ALA A 548 -13.26 -12.69 -11.86
CA ALA A 548 -14.63 -12.21 -12.01
C ALA A 548 -15.59 -12.97 -11.09
N ALA A 549 -15.59 -14.30 -11.13
CA ALA A 549 -16.41 -15.13 -10.25
C ALA A 549 -16.12 -14.89 -8.75
N ARG A 550 -14.85 -14.68 -8.37
CA ARG A 550 -14.46 -14.34 -6.97
C ARG A 550 -15.09 -13.02 -6.52
N ALA A 551 -15.08 -12.01 -7.38
CA ALA A 551 -15.64 -10.69 -7.13
C ALA A 551 -17.18 -10.70 -7.15
N GLU A 552 -17.80 -11.42 -8.07
CA GLU A 552 -19.27 -11.60 -8.10
C GLU A 552 -19.78 -12.32 -6.86
N GLY A 553 -19.02 -13.24 -6.29
CA GLY A 553 -19.35 -13.87 -5.01
C GLY A 553 -19.39 -12.87 -3.85
N LYS A 554 -18.55 -11.83 -3.87
CA LYS A 554 -18.65 -10.70 -2.92
C LYS A 554 -19.89 -9.85 -3.22
N ILE A 555 -20.19 -9.55 -4.49
CA ILE A 555 -21.39 -8.80 -4.87
C ILE A 555 -22.65 -9.54 -4.40
N ALA A 556 -22.79 -10.83 -4.72
CA ALA A 556 -23.90 -11.66 -4.24
C ALA A 556 -24.00 -11.66 -2.70
N ASN A 557 -22.88 -11.76 -1.99
CA ASN A 557 -22.85 -11.66 -0.52
C ASN A 557 -23.32 -10.28 0.01
N LEU A 558 -22.92 -9.18 -0.64
CA LEU A 558 -23.36 -7.83 -0.31
C LEU A 558 -24.88 -7.67 -0.54
N ILE A 559 -25.40 -8.13 -1.68
CA ILE A 559 -26.83 -8.11 -1.99
C ILE A 559 -27.62 -8.94 -0.98
N ASP A 560 -27.15 -10.17 -0.68
CA ASP A 560 -27.85 -11.03 0.27
C ASP A 560 -27.83 -10.47 1.69
N THR A 561 -26.77 -9.74 2.07
CA THR A 561 -26.63 -9.06 3.36
C THR A 561 -27.50 -7.81 3.47
N TYR A 562 -27.54 -6.96 2.44
CA TYR A 562 -28.10 -5.60 2.53
C TYR A 562 -29.46 -5.43 1.83
N ASP A 563 -29.79 -6.25 0.83
CA ASP A 563 -31.11 -6.26 0.16
C ASP A 563 -31.98 -7.48 0.54
N GLY A 564 -31.53 -8.29 1.51
CA GLY A 564 -32.33 -9.35 2.12
C GLY A 564 -32.47 -10.62 1.26
N GLY A 565 -31.34 -11.17 0.81
CA GLY A 565 -31.30 -12.46 0.09
C GLY A 565 -31.73 -12.40 -1.39
N LYS A 566 -31.67 -11.23 -2.03
CA LYS A 566 -32.23 -11.01 -3.38
C LYS A 566 -31.24 -11.19 -4.54
N ALA A 567 -30.03 -11.70 -4.32
CA ALA A 567 -29.03 -11.89 -5.39
C ALA A 567 -29.62 -12.66 -6.60
N ALA A 568 -30.43 -13.70 -6.34
CA ALA A 568 -31.11 -14.50 -7.36
C ALA A 568 -32.09 -13.70 -8.24
N ALA A 569 -32.76 -12.68 -7.71
CA ALA A 569 -33.67 -11.82 -8.47
C ALA A 569 -32.92 -10.89 -9.44
N LEU A 570 -31.64 -10.63 -9.17
CA LEU A 570 -30.75 -9.77 -9.95
C LEU A 570 -29.84 -10.58 -10.90
N GLY A 571 -30.13 -11.87 -11.09
CA GLY A 571 -29.40 -12.75 -12.00
C GLY A 571 -28.14 -13.39 -11.42
N LEU A 572 -27.81 -13.16 -10.15
CA LEU A 572 -26.69 -13.83 -9.49
C LEU A 572 -27.17 -15.08 -8.76
N THR A 573 -26.65 -16.26 -9.12
CA THR A 573 -26.98 -17.50 -8.41
C THR A 573 -25.92 -17.81 -7.36
N THR A 574 -26.35 -18.04 -6.12
CA THR A 574 -25.51 -18.52 -5.01
C THR A 574 -25.58 -20.04 -4.83
N GLY A 575 -26.52 -20.72 -5.50
CA GLY A 575 -26.68 -22.17 -5.44
C GLY A 575 -26.04 -22.92 -6.62
N LYS A 576 -26.23 -24.25 -6.63
CA LYS A 576 -25.66 -25.18 -7.61
C LYS A 576 -26.01 -24.87 -9.06
N GLN A 577 -24.98 -24.92 -9.90
CA GLN A 577 -25.02 -24.74 -11.35
C GLN A 577 -24.51 -26.00 -12.05
N LYS A 578 -25.02 -26.26 -13.25
CA LYS A 578 -24.56 -27.38 -14.08
C LYS A 578 -23.25 -27.04 -14.74
N VAL A 579 -22.18 -27.77 -14.44
CA VAL A 579 -20.89 -27.65 -15.12
C VAL A 579 -20.66 -28.92 -15.94
N THR A 580 -20.55 -28.75 -17.25
CA THR A 580 -20.26 -29.82 -18.22
C THR A 580 -18.82 -29.69 -18.69
N PHE A 581 -18.01 -30.71 -18.40
CA PHE A 581 -16.68 -30.86 -18.96
C PHE A 581 -16.82 -31.53 -20.32
N SER A 582 -16.13 -31.01 -21.33
CA SER A 582 -16.23 -31.48 -22.71
C SER A 582 -14.87 -31.63 -23.37
N VAL A 583 -14.70 -32.74 -24.07
CA VAL A 583 -13.55 -33.00 -24.93
C VAL A 583 -13.94 -32.68 -26.36
N LYS A 584 -13.14 -31.85 -27.02
CA LYS A 584 -13.26 -31.57 -28.46
C LYS A 584 -11.99 -32.07 -29.14
N ASN A 585 -12.14 -32.58 -30.36
CA ASN A 585 -11.03 -32.98 -31.23
C ASN A 585 -10.10 -34.10 -30.70
N LEU A 586 -10.60 -34.99 -29.83
CA LEU A 586 -9.90 -36.21 -29.41
C LEU A 586 -10.62 -37.44 -29.97
N THR A 587 -9.87 -38.35 -30.58
CA THR A 587 -10.33 -39.71 -30.92
C THR A 587 -9.72 -40.68 -29.92
N LEU A 588 -10.55 -41.55 -29.34
CA LEU A 588 -10.12 -42.63 -28.46
C LEU A 588 -10.28 -43.96 -29.20
N ASP A 589 -9.31 -44.85 -29.06
CA ASP A 589 -9.41 -46.24 -29.54
C ASP A 589 -10.36 -47.05 -28.65
N ASP A 590 -10.80 -48.22 -29.13
CA ASP A 590 -11.66 -49.12 -28.35
C ASP A 590 -10.99 -49.53 -27.03
N GLY A 591 -11.78 -49.63 -25.95
CA GLY A 591 -11.29 -49.82 -24.58
C GLY A 591 -10.66 -48.59 -23.90
N ALA A 592 -10.29 -47.53 -24.62
CA ALA A 592 -9.69 -46.34 -24.02
C ALA A 592 -10.73 -45.42 -23.34
N THR A 593 -10.43 -44.99 -22.12
CA THR A 593 -11.26 -44.10 -21.31
C THR A 593 -10.44 -42.89 -20.85
N LEU A 594 -11.00 -41.69 -20.98
CA LEU A 594 -10.44 -40.48 -20.36
C LEU A 594 -11.03 -40.33 -18.96
N SER A 595 -10.20 -40.04 -17.96
CA SER A 595 -10.64 -39.78 -16.58
C SER A 595 -10.28 -38.37 -16.15
N LEU A 596 -11.22 -37.66 -15.52
CA LEU A 596 -10.98 -36.36 -14.88
C LEU A 596 -10.88 -36.57 -13.36
N LYS A 597 -9.82 -36.05 -12.75
CA LYS A 597 -9.62 -36.10 -11.30
C LYS A 597 -9.46 -34.70 -10.76
N SER A 598 -10.31 -34.33 -9.80
CA SER A 598 -10.13 -33.12 -9.00
C SER A 598 -8.92 -33.29 -8.08
N ILE A 599 -8.11 -32.23 -8.01
CA ILE A 599 -7.08 -32.04 -6.98
C ILE A 599 -7.55 -31.02 -5.91
N GLY A 600 -8.62 -30.28 -6.20
CA GLY A 600 -9.37 -29.45 -5.26
C GLY A 600 -10.75 -29.10 -5.85
N GLY A 601 -11.83 -29.36 -5.11
CA GLY A 601 -13.20 -29.13 -5.58
C GLY A 601 -14.15 -30.32 -5.37
N PRO A 602 -15.32 -30.31 -6.04
CA PRO A 602 -16.50 -31.13 -5.67
C PRO A 602 -16.43 -32.59 -6.12
N PHE A 603 -15.46 -32.98 -6.95
CA PHE A 603 -15.30 -34.37 -7.37
C PHE A 603 -14.48 -35.14 -6.33
N THR A 604 -15.15 -35.89 -5.46
CA THR A 604 -14.49 -36.77 -4.48
C THR A 604 -13.90 -38.03 -5.11
N GLU A 605 -14.37 -38.42 -6.28
CA GLU A 605 -13.91 -39.56 -7.08
C GLU A 605 -13.69 -39.14 -8.53
N GLY A 606 -12.85 -39.88 -9.27
CA GLY A 606 -12.54 -39.59 -10.67
C GLY A 606 -13.73 -39.90 -11.59
N VAL A 607 -14.03 -39.00 -12.52
CA VAL A 607 -15.13 -39.18 -13.48
C VAL A 607 -14.59 -39.69 -14.81
N ALA A 608 -15.09 -40.85 -15.24
CA ALA A 608 -14.75 -41.47 -16.51
C ALA A 608 -15.62 -40.94 -17.67
N PHE A 609 -14.99 -40.61 -18.79
CA PHE A 609 -15.59 -40.12 -20.02
C PHE A 609 -15.53 -41.24 -21.07
N THR A 610 -16.65 -41.92 -21.26
CA THR A 610 -16.87 -42.84 -22.39
C THR A 610 -17.55 -42.09 -23.53
N GLY A 611 -16.83 -41.16 -24.14
CA GLY A 611 -17.33 -40.31 -25.24
C GLY A 611 -17.73 -38.89 -24.81
N THR A 612 -16.83 -37.95 -25.13
CA THR A 612 -17.00 -36.49 -25.24
C THR A 612 -17.45 -35.62 -24.04
N THR A 613 -18.31 -36.03 -23.10
CA THR A 613 -18.75 -35.12 -22.00
C THR A 613 -19.04 -35.77 -20.65
N ALA A 614 -18.90 -35.00 -19.56
CA ALA A 614 -19.43 -35.31 -18.23
C ALA A 614 -20.00 -34.06 -17.54
N THR A 615 -21.09 -34.19 -16.76
CA THR A 615 -21.80 -33.06 -16.13
C THR A 615 -21.97 -33.26 -14.63
N VAL A 616 -21.78 -32.20 -13.85
CA VAL A 616 -21.99 -32.16 -12.38
C VAL A 616 -22.72 -30.89 -11.93
N ASP A 617 -23.38 -30.96 -10.78
CA ASP A 617 -24.01 -29.82 -10.10
C ASP A 617 -23.06 -29.26 -9.03
N VAL A 618 -22.59 -28.02 -9.19
CA VAL A 618 -21.52 -27.41 -8.38
C VAL A 618 -21.94 -26.02 -7.89
N GLU A 619 -21.68 -25.69 -6.63
CA GLU A 619 -22.01 -24.36 -6.06
C GLU A 619 -21.28 -23.23 -6.80
N ALA A 620 -21.94 -22.07 -6.89
CA ALA A 620 -21.33 -20.85 -7.40
C ALA A 620 -20.03 -20.49 -6.66
N GLY A 621 -19.06 -19.92 -7.37
CA GLY A 621 -17.75 -19.55 -6.81
C GLY A 621 -16.82 -20.71 -6.51
N THR A 622 -17.27 -21.96 -6.67
CA THR A 622 -16.38 -23.12 -6.47
C THR A 622 -15.27 -23.11 -7.52
N ARG A 623 -14.02 -22.95 -7.07
CA ARG A 623 -12.84 -23.22 -7.90
C ARG A 623 -12.65 -24.73 -8.01
N ILE A 624 -12.78 -25.25 -9.22
CA ILE A 624 -12.53 -26.65 -9.56
C ILE A 624 -11.11 -26.73 -10.14
N GLU A 625 -10.19 -27.35 -9.41
CA GLU A 625 -8.84 -27.65 -9.90
C GLU A 625 -8.77 -29.11 -10.30
N TYR A 626 -8.33 -29.38 -11.53
CA TYR A 626 -8.41 -30.71 -12.12
C TYR A 626 -7.18 -31.07 -12.97
N ARG A 627 -6.95 -32.38 -13.07
CA ARG A 627 -6.11 -33.01 -14.09
C ARG A 627 -6.91 -34.07 -14.82
N TYR A 628 -6.42 -34.47 -15.99
CA TYR A 628 -6.98 -35.56 -16.75
C TYR A 628 -5.94 -36.64 -17.02
N SER A 629 -6.39 -37.88 -17.23
CA SER A 629 -5.53 -38.98 -17.67
C SER A 629 -6.23 -39.93 -18.64
N VAL A 630 -5.48 -40.47 -19.59
CA VAL A 630 -5.98 -41.48 -20.54
C VAL A 630 -5.55 -42.86 -20.08
N THR A 631 -6.50 -43.79 -19.97
CA THR A 631 -6.27 -45.18 -19.59
C THR A 631 -6.83 -46.10 -20.66
N GLY A 632 -6.08 -47.11 -21.08
CA GLY A 632 -6.56 -48.18 -21.96
C GLY A 632 -6.26 -49.56 -21.36
N ASP A 633 -6.49 -50.62 -22.13
CA ASP A 633 -6.30 -52.02 -21.69
C ASP A 633 -4.89 -52.34 -21.18
N ALA A 634 -3.88 -51.59 -21.62
CA ALA A 634 -2.48 -51.70 -21.18
C ALA A 634 -2.14 -50.87 -19.91
N GLY A 635 -3.10 -50.13 -19.36
CA GLY A 635 -2.93 -49.23 -18.21
C GLY A 635 -3.02 -47.74 -18.56
N THR A 636 -2.64 -46.88 -17.60
CA THR A 636 -2.63 -45.42 -17.77
C THR A 636 -1.53 -45.01 -18.74
N MET A 637 -1.89 -44.35 -19.84
CA MET A 637 -0.98 -43.95 -20.91
C MET A 637 -0.48 -42.51 -20.81
N ASN A 638 -1.19 -41.63 -20.11
CA ASN A 638 -0.77 -40.25 -19.83
C ASN A 638 -1.43 -39.75 -18.54
N GLU A 639 -0.65 -39.48 -17.50
CA GLU A 639 -1.12 -38.91 -16.21
C GLU A 639 -0.60 -37.48 -15.97
N ASN A 640 0.02 -36.89 -17.00
CA ASN A 640 0.89 -35.70 -16.93
C ASN A 640 0.24 -34.39 -17.38
N GLY A 641 -1.10 -34.27 -17.36
CA GLY A 641 -1.76 -33.00 -17.63
C GLY A 641 -1.34 -31.91 -16.63
N ALA A 642 -1.15 -30.68 -17.10
CA ALA A 642 -0.91 -29.53 -16.23
C ALA A 642 -2.08 -29.32 -15.26
N ASN A 643 -1.88 -28.51 -14.21
CA ASN A 643 -2.98 -28.12 -13.34
C ASN A 643 -3.93 -27.19 -14.10
N HIS A 644 -5.11 -27.69 -14.45
CA HIS A 644 -6.18 -26.85 -15.00
C HIS A 644 -7.11 -26.39 -13.89
N HIS A 645 -7.76 -25.25 -14.09
CA HIS A 645 -8.76 -24.76 -13.16
C HIS A 645 -9.95 -24.11 -13.88
N PHE A 646 -11.10 -24.14 -13.24
CA PHE A 646 -12.32 -23.45 -13.65
C PHE A 646 -13.09 -23.03 -12.40
N THR A 647 -13.38 -21.74 -12.24
CA THR A 647 -14.28 -21.26 -11.19
C THR A 647 -15.69 -21.17 -11.75
N VAL A 648 -16.67 -21.73 -11.04
CA VAL A 648 -18.08 -21.61 -11.42
C VAL A 648 -18.52 -20.15 -11.25
N PRO A 649 -19.00 -19.44 -12.30
CA PRO A 649 -19.43 -18.04 -12.18
C PRO A 649 -20.63 -17.86 -11.22
N TYR A 650 -20.95 -16.63 -10.82
CA TYR A 650 -22.22 -16.35 -10.11
C TYR A 650 -23.27 -15.87 -11.12
N SER A 651 -23.58 -16.70 -12.12
CA SER A 651 -24.50 -16.33 -13.22
C SER A 651 -25.43 -17.48 -13.60
N PRO A 652 -26.55 -17.26 -14.31
CA PRO A 652 -27.48 -18.34 -14.62
C PRO A 652 -26.95 -19.16 -15.80
N GLY A 653 -26.76 -20.47 -15.62
CA GLY A 653 -26.49 -21.35 -16.76
C GLY A 653 -26.19 -22.82 -16.46
N PRO A 654 -26.22 -23.66 -17.50
CA PRO A 654 -25.26 -24.73 -17.68
C PRO A 654 -23.97 -24.16 -18.32
N PHE A 655 -22.82 -24.40 -17.70
CA PHE A 655 -21.51 -23.97 -18.17
C PHE A 655 -20.81 -25.13 -18.88
N THR A 656 -20.03 -24.83 -19.92
CA THR A 656 -19.27 -25.85 -20.64
C THR A 656 -17.77 -25.54 -20.61
N VAL A 657 -17.03 -26.31 -19.81
CA VAL A 657 -15.56 -26.32 -19.84
C VAL A 657 -15.16 -27.08 -21.11
N SER A 658 -14.67 -26.35 -22.10
CA SER A 658 -14.24 -26.88 -23.39
C SER A 658 -12.74 -27.15 -23.40
N ASP A 659 -12.31 -28.03 -24.30
CA ASP A 659 -10.89 -28.28 -24.60
C ASP A 659 -10.09 -28.71 -23.37
N ILE A 660 -10.60 -29.67 -22.59
CA ILE A 660 -9.85 -30.23 -21.44
C ILE A 660 -8.53 -30.91 -21.84
N PHE A 661 -8.27 -31.07 -23.14
CA PHE A 661 -6.93 -31.22 -23.71
C PHE A 661 -6.50 -29.88 -24.35
N ARG A 662 -5.61 -29.16 -23.67
CA ARG A 662 -4.66 -28.24 -24.32
C ARG A 662 -3.25 -28.65 -23.88
N PRO A 663 -2.29 -28.73 -24.82
CA PRO A 663 -0.92 -29.16 -24.54
C PRO A 663 -0.15 -28.13 -23.70
#